data_AF-A0A7H4PHI7-F1
#
_entry.id   AF-A0A7H4PHI7-F1
#
_cell.length_a   1.000
_cell.length_b   1.000
_cell.length_c   1.000
_cell.angle_alpha   90.00
_cell.angle_beta   90.00
_cell.angle_gamma   90.00
#
_symmetry.space_group_name_H-M   'P 1'
#
loop_
_entity.id
_entity.type
_entity.pdbx_description
1 polymer ?
#
loop_
_entity_poly.entity_id
_entity_poly.type
_entity_poly.pdbx_seq_one_letter_code
_entity_poly.pdbx_strand_id
1 'polypeptide(L)'
;MGSFPGPALLTEEYINFMATHFDRLTVYQNGKKVAFTMQAWSLPGALVQTLSAPGVQIEMTLRFASAHTSLLETKITSSGPLKLVWDGELLETLSAKEGKPQSTQTIDQAFPDYQRRLSATHDGVTVSFGKVRSASDLMTSGESQYQIHRSLPTVTQIDGHRFTSSAQINGSTTLYTTYSHLLNAEQVRLEKAQIRDILARPAHYLRASEARWNGYLQKGLTNPDATAQQTRVAVKAIETLNGNWRAPGGAVKHNTVTPSVTGRWFSGNQTWPWDTWKQAYAMAHFNPEIAKENIRAVFSWQIAADDKVRPQDAGFIPDLIAWNLSPERGGDGSNWNERNTKPSLAAWSVMEVYNVTKDKAWLAEMYPKLVAYHDWWLRNRDHNGNGVPEYGATRDKAHNTADGAMLFTVKKGDKERTLSGLKTYEQVTAKGDYDSLEIPAQVAASWESGRDDAAVFGFIDKDQLDKYIADGGKRSDWTVKFAENRDKSGNLLGYSLLQESVDQASYMYSDNHYLAEMATLLGKPEEAKRYRALAQKLADYINTCMFDPQSKFYYDIRIEAQPLANGCAGKPIVERGKGPEGWSPLFNGAATQAHADDVISVMLDNKEFNTFVPLGTAALTNPAFGADIYWRGRVWVDQFWFGLKGMERYGHREEALQLAGAFFRHARGLTSDGPIQENYNPLTGAQQGAPNFSWSAAHLYMLYNEFFRK
;
A
#
# COMPACT_ATOMS: atom_id res chain seq x y z
N MET A 1 18.14 13.12 -23.22
CA MET A 1 18.88 12.51 -24.35
C MET A 1 20.27 12.13 -23.88
N GLY A 2 20.69 10.89 -24.14
CA GLY A 2 22.01 10.38 -23.76
C GLY A 2 22.12 9.86 -22.32
N SER A 3 21.05 9.93 -21.53
CA SER A 3 20.95 9.38 -20.17
C SER A 3 19.52 8.92 -19.90
N PHE A 4 19.35 8.10 -18.87
CA PHE A 4 18.06 7.94 -18.18
C PHE A 4 18.06 8.90 -16.98
N PRO A 5 17.43 10.09 -17.10
CA PRO A 5 17.51 11.14 -16.09
C PRO A 5 16.72 10.79 -14.82
N GLY A 6 16.97 11.54 -13.74
CA GLY A 6 16.25 11.40 -12.48
C GLY A 6 16.58 10.14 -11.68
N PRO A 7 17.86 9.83 -11.34
CA PRO A 7 18.13 8.74 -10.41
C PRO A 7 17.39 8.97 -9.08
N ALA A 8 16.41 8.11 -8.81
CA ALA A 8 15.62 8.14 -7.59
C ALA A 8 16.24 7.18 -6.56
N LEU A 9 16.68 7.72 -5.42
CA LEU A 9 17.21 6.95 -4.32
C LEU A 9 16.08 6.63 -3.34
N LEU A 10 15.91 5.35 -3.02
CA LEU A 10 15.09 4.93 -1.89
C LEU A 10 15.95 4.99 -0.63
N THR A 11 15.93 6.14 0.03
CA THR A 11 16.71 6.44 1.24
C THR A 11 16.00 5.88 2.45
N GLU A 12 16.14 4.56 2.62
CA GLU A 12 15.52 3.71 3.65
C GLU A 12 13.98 3.68 3.56
N GLU A 13 13.31 4.80 3.86
CA GLU A 13 11.86 4.93 3.96
C GLU A 13 11.24 5.93 2.97
N TYR A 14 12.08 6.71 2.27
CA TYR A 14 11.64 7.80 1.38
C TYR A 14 12.27 7.71 0.00
N ILE A 15 11.58 8.26 -1.00
CA ILE A 15 12.11 8.47 -2.35
C ILE A 15 12.67 9.89 -2.46
N ASN A 16 13.94 10.01 -2.86
CA ASN A 16 14.62 11.29 -3.06
C ASN A 16 15.40 11.27 -4.38
N PHE A 17 15.21 12.27 -5.23
CA PHE A 17 15.99 12.39 -6.46
C PHE A 17 17.42 12.87 -6.16
N MET A 18 18.41 12.22 -6.76
CA MET A 18 19.83 12.57 -6.60
C MET A 18 20.28 13.64 -7.60
N ALA A 19 19.79 13.56 -8.83
CA ALA A 19 20.29 14.32 -9.98
C ALA A 19 19.19 14.45 -11.05
N THR A 20 19.25 15.49 -11.89
CA THR A 20 18.45 15.54 -13.12
C THR A 20 19.12 14.72 -14.21
N HIS A 21 20.35 15.09 -14.58
CA HIS A 21 21.19 14.34 -15.50
C HIS A 21 22.36 13.77 -14.73
N PHE A 22 22.56 12.45 -14.86
CA PHE A 22 23.69 11.76 -14.27
C PHE A 22 24.13 10.68 -15.24
N ASP A 23 25.42 10.64 -15.54
CA ASP A 23 26.01 9.75 -16.54
C ASP A 23 25.46 9.93 -17.97
N ARG A 24 25.27 11.18 -18.39
CA ARG A 24 24.76 11.53 -19.72
C ARG A 24 25.85 11.48 -20.77
N LEU A 25 25.69 10.57 -21.73
CA LEU A 25 26.58 10.44 -22.87
C LEU A 25 26.36 11.54 -23.92
N THR A 26 27.47 12.14 -24.32
CA THR A 26 27.63 12.96 -25.52
C THR A 26 28.80 12.43 -26.33
N VAL A 27 28.70 12.49 -27.65
CA VAL A 27 29.70 11.94 -28.57
C VAL A 27 30.32 13.06 -29.41
N TYR A 28 31.62 12.97 -29.64
CA TYR A 28 32.37 13.89 -30.48
C TYR A 28 33.11 13.11 -31.57
N GLN A 29 33.01 13.60 -32.81
CA GLN A 29 33.74 13.08 -33.97
C GLN A 29 34.58 14.22 -34.54
N ASN A 30 35.89 13.99 -34.73
CA ASN A 30 36.83 15.02 -35.21
C ASN A 30 36.76 16.34 -34.41
N GLY A 31 36.63 16.24 -33.08
CA GLY A 31 36.51 17.38 -32.17
C GLY A 31 35.15 18.09 -32.16
N LYS A 32 34.21 17.72 -33.04
CA LYS A 32 32.86 18.31 -33.10
C LYS A 32 31.84 17.41 -32.41
N LYS A 33 30.95 18.01 -31.61
CA LYS A 33 29.85 17.28 -30.97
C LYS A 33 28.89 16.75 -32.05
N VAL A 34 28.54 15.47 -31.97
CA VAL A 34 27.57 14.84 -32.86
C VAL A 34 26.17 15.28 -32.44
N ALA A 35 25.38 15.78 -33.40
CA ALA A 35 24.00 16.19 -33.18
C ALA A 35 23.07 15.01 -33.47
N PHE A 36 22.46 14.45 -32.41
CA PHE A 36 21.54 13.32 -32.50
C PHE A 36 20.08 13.76 -32.50
N THR A 37 19.24 13.00 -33.19
CA THR A 37 17.81 12.88 -32.89
C THR A 37 17.60 11.72 -31.90
N MET A 38 16.52 11.75 -31.11
CA MET A 38 16.23 10.74 -30.09
C MET A 38 14.82 10.19 -30.20
N GLN A 39 14.68 8.87 -30.00
CA GLN A 39 13.43 8.24 -29.59
C GLN A 39 13.65 7.55 -28.24
N ALA A 40 12.65 7.56 -27.35
CA ALA A 40 12.73 6.91 -26.04
C ALA A 40 11.36 6.35 -25.64
N TRP A 41 11.36 5.18 -25.00
CA TRP A 41 10.14 4.50 -24.54
C TRP A 41 10.44 3.56 -23.38
N SER A 42 9.39 3.18 -22.64
CA SER A 42 9.44 2.10 -21.66
C SER A 42 8.84 0.81 -22.23
N LEU A 43 9.29 -0.31 -21.70
CA LEU A 43 8.70 -1.63 -21.84
C LEU A 43 8.50 -2.20 -20.42
N PRO A 44 7.63 -3.19 -20.22
CA PRO A 44 7.63 -3.98 -19.00
C PRO A 44 9.05 -4.52 -18.72
N GLY A 45 9.71 -3.92 -17.72
CA GLY A 45 11.07 -4.29 -17.31
C GLY A 45 12.25 -3.69 -18.06
N ALA A 46 12.05 -2.67 -18.90
CA ALA A 46 13.16 -1.97 -19.55
C ALA A 46 12.84 -0.50 -19.85
N LEU A 47 13.88 0.33 -19.85
CA LEU A 47 13.86 1.62 -20.52
C LEU A 47 14.78 1.58 -21.74
N VAL A 48 14.33 2.16 -22.86
CA VAL A 48 15.08 2.16 -24.12
C VAL A 48 15.15 3.57 -24.69
N GLN A 49 16.31 3.94 -25.24
CA GLN A 49 16.43 5.10 -26.10
C GLN A 49 17.36 4.82 -27.29
N THR A 50 17.04 5.41 -28.43
CA THR A 50 17.87 5.36 -29.64
C THR A 50 18.27 6.77 -30.04
N LEU A 51 19.56 6.96 -30.33
CA LEU A 51 20.15 8.21 -30.77
C LEU A 51 20.68 8.04 -32.19
N SER A 52 20.24 8.90 -33.11
CA SER A 52 20.54 8.74 -34.54
C SER A 52 21.19 10.01 -35.11
N ALA A 53 22.32 9.84 -35.77
CA ALA A 53 23.02 10.87 -36.54
C ALA A 53 23.70 10.23 -37.78
N PRO A 54 24.04 11.01 -38.82
CA PRO A 54 24.82 10.50 -39.94
C PRO A 54 26.14 9.87 -39.47
N GLY A 55 26.35 8.58 -39.77
CA GLY A 55 27.57 7.84 -39.44
C GLY A 55 27.73 7.42 -37.97
N VAL A 56 26.76 7.74 -37.09
CA VAL A 56 26.74 7.31 -35.68
C VAL A 56 25.32 6.98 -35.23
N GLN A 57 25.11 5.76 -34.74
CA GLN A 57 23.87 5.37 -34.04
C GLN A 57 24.19 4.84 -32.64
N ILE A 58 23.32 5.11 -31.68
CA ILE A 58 23.45 4.63 -30.30
C ILE A 58 22.14 4.03 -29.84
N GLU A 59 22.15 2.77 -29.41
CA GLU A 59 21.03 2.09 -28.79
C GLU A 59 21.36 1.89 -27.32
N MET A 60 20.48 2.34 -26.42
CA MET A 60 20.65 2.21 -24.98
C MET A 60 19.49 1.43 -24.39
N THR A 61 19.79 0.37 -23.65
CA THR A 61 18.80 -0.48 -22.96
C THR A 61 19.17 -0.60 -21.49
N LEU A 62 18.29 -0.12 -20.60
CA LEU A 62 18.44 -0.21 -19.15
C LEU A 62 17.50 -1.26 -18.56
N ARG A 63 18.05 -2.21 -17.81
CA ARG A 63 17.30 -3.24 -17.05
C ARG A 63 17.90 -3.41 -15.66
N PHE A 64 17.14 -3.94 -14.70
CA PHE A 64 17.70 -4.35 -13.41
C PHE A 64 18.43 -5.70 -13.54
N ALA A 65 19.62 -5.80 -12.95
CA ALA A 65 20.46 -7.01 -12.95
C ALA A 65 20.49 -7.71 -11.58
N SER A 66 20.38 -6.95 -10.49
CA SER A 66 20.24 -7.46 -9.12
C SER A 66 19.20 -6.63 -8.34
N ALA A 67 19.02 -6.91 -7.05
CA ALA A 67 18.19 -6.12 -6.14
C ALA A 67 18.69 -4.68 -5.95
N HIS A 68 20.00 -4.43 -6.16
CA HIS A 68 20.64 -3.15 -5.89
C HIS A 68 21.29 -2.52 -7.12
N THR A 69 21.42 -3.26 -8.22
CA THR A 69 22.15 -2.84 -9.42
C THR A 69 21.28 -2.94 -10.68
N SER A 70 21.23 -1.84 -11.42
CA SER A 70 20.77 -1.82 -12.81
C SER A 70 21.93 -1.86 -13.80
N LEU A 71 21.68 -2.41 -14.98
CA LEU A 71 22.62 -2.61 -16.08
C LEU A 71 22.13 -1.86 -17.31
N LEU A 72 22.96 -0.94 -17.79
CA LEU A 72 22.82 -0.25 -19.06
C LEU A 72 23.71 -0.91 -20.10
N GLU A 73 23.11 -1.39 -21.19
CA GLU A 73 23.81 -1.63 -22.44
C GLU A 73 23.78 -0.36 -23.28
N THR A 74 24.95 0.09 -23.76
CA THR A 74 25.06 1.19 -24.73
C THR A 74 25.80 0.66 -25.95
N LYS A 75 25.05 0.36 -27.00
CA LYS A 75 25.56 -0.13 -28.27
C LYS A 75 25.76 1.04 -29.23
N ILE A 76 27.01 1.30 -29.58
CA ILE A 76 27.42 2.39 -30.48
C ILE A 76 27.82 1.77 -31.82
N THR A 77 27.16 2.20 -32.88
CA THR A 77 27.54 1.89 -34.26
C THR A 77 28.18 3.14 -34.85
N SER A 78 29.42 3.05 -35.35
CA SER A 78 30.10 4.18 -35.98
C SER A 78 31.05 3.76 -37.09
N SER A 79 31.15 4.59 -38.13
CA SER A 79 32.08 4.42 -39.25
C SER A 79 33.52 4.84 -38.95
N GLY A 80 33.80 5.41 -37.76
CA GLY A 80 35.15 5.83 -37.39
C GLY A 80 35.33 6.11 -35.90
N PRO A 81 36.50 6.61 -35.50
CA PRO A 81 36.80 6.88 -34.09
C PRO A 81 35.90 7.96 -33.49
N LEU A 82 35.60 7.81 -32.20
CA LEU A 82 34.75 8.73 -31.44
C LEU A 82 35.37 9.02 -30.08
N LYS A 83 35.25 10.27 -29.64
CA LYS A 83 35.43 10.64 -28.24
C LYS A 83 34.08 10.60 -27.53
N LEU A 84 34.00 9.79 -26.49
CA LEU A 84 32.83 9.67 -25.63
C LEU A 84 33.03 10.57 -24.40
N VAL A 85 31.99 11.30 -24.01
CA VAL A 85 31.99 12.18 -22.84
C VAL A 85 30.71 11.95 -22.05
N TRP A 86 30.86 11.60 -20.77
CA TRP A 86 29.76 11.45 -19.82
C TRP A 86 29.79 12.58 -18.81
N ASP A 87 28.65 13.23 -18.60
CA ASP A 87 28.49 14.30 -17.62
C ASP A 87 27.40 13.98 -16.59
N GLY A 88 27.50 14.58 -15.40
CA GLY A 88 26.47 14.47 -14.37
C GLY A 88 26.63 15.52 -13.28
N GLU A 89 25.51 15.88 -12.67
CA GLU A 89 25.42 16.90 -11.63
C GLU A 89 24.39 16.51 -10.55
N LEU A 90 24.78 16.61 -9.28
CA LEU A 90 23.85 16.41 -8.16
C LEU A 90 22.89 17.61 -8.05
N LEU A 91 21.65 17.36 -7.62
CA LEU A 91 20.65 18.42 -7.44
C LEU A 91 21.07 19.41 -6.36
N GLU A 92 20.74 20.68 -6.53
CA GLU A 92 20.92 21.70 -5.48
C GLU A 92 19.59 22.08 -4.80
N THR A 93 18.52 22.18 -5.59
CA THR A 93 17.21 22.62 -5.10
C THR A 93 16.54 21.54 -4.25
N LEU A 94 16.07 21.93 -3.07
CA LEU A 94 15.44 21.01 -2.10
C LEU A 94 14.08 20.46 -2.56
N SER A 95 13.15 21.34 -2.94
CA SER A 95 11.77 20.91 -3.19
C SER A 95 11.00 21.84 -4.14
N ALA A 96 10.08 21.23 -4.88
CA ALA A 96 9.12 21.92 -5.74
C ALA A 96 7.76 21.21 -5.67
N LYS A 97 6.68 21.97 -5.84
CA LYS A 97 5.32 21.45 -6.00
C LYS A 97 4.79 21.91 -7.34
N GLU A 98 4.40 20.98 -8.20
CA GLU A 98 3.97 21.26 -9.58
C GLU A 98 4.96 22.17 -10.34
N GLY A 99 6.26 21.85 -10.24
CA GLY A 99 7.35 22.59 -10.86
C GLY A 99 7.69 23.94 -10.21
N LYS A 100 6.95 24.38 -9.18
CA LYS A 100 7.19 25.64 -8.47
C LYS A 100 8.04 25.40 -7.21
N PRO A 101 9.22 26.03 -7.08
CA PRO A 101 10.05 25.90 -5.88
C PRO A 101 9.27 26.24 -4.61
N GLN A 102 9.43 25.44 -3.57
CA GLN A 102 8.79 25.67 -2.26
C GLN A 102 9.73 26.36 -1.26
N SER A 103 11.04 26.33 -1.53
CA SER A 103 12.07 26.94 -0.71
C SER A 103 13.24 27.40 -1.58
N THR A 104 13.97 28.40 -1.11
CA THR A 104 15.27 28.82 -1.68
C THR A 104 16.46 28.10 -1.04
N GLN A 105 16.22 27.33 0.04
CA GLN A 105 17.23 26.53 0.71
C GLN A 105 17.72 25.40 -0.21
N THR A 106 19.03 25.19 -0.25
CA THR A 106 19.62 24.06 -0.98
C THR A 106 19.54 22.77 -0.16
N ILE A 107 19.72 21.62 -0.81
CA ILE A 107 19.76 20.31 -0.15
C ILE A 107 20.84 20.27 0.94
N ASP A 108 22.04 20.78 0.67
CA ASP A 108 23.14 20.78 1.65
C ASP A 108 22.88 21.72 2.84
N GLN A 109 22.16 22.83 2.61
CA GLN A 109 21.74 23.71 3.70
C GLN A 109 20.64 23.10 4.56
N ALA A 110 19.75 22.30 3.96
CA ALA A 110 18.70 21.59 4.68
C ALA A 110 19.26 20.39 5.46
N PHE A 111 20.27 19.72 4.90
CA PHE A 111 20.90 18.54 5.48
C PHE A 111 22.44 18.67 5.48
N PRO A 112 23.03 19.45 6.40
CA PRO A 112 24.48 19.70 6.43
C PRO A 112 25.33 18.44 6.56
N ASP A 113 24.82 17.43 7.27
CA ASP A 113 25.49 16.14 7.48
C ASP A 113 25.36 15.19 6.28
N TYR A 114 24.57 15.55 5.25
CA TYR A 114 24.44 14.72 4.06
C TYR A 114 25.72 14.64 3.25
N GLN A 115 26.54 15.69 3.28
CA GLN A 115 27.93 15.74 2.79
C GLN A 115 28.17 14.94 1.51
N ARG A 116 27.35 15.20 0.50
CA ARG A 116 27.34 14.44 -0.76
C ARG A 116 28.68 14.63 -1.45
N ARG A 117 29.37 13.53 -1.78
CA ARG A 117 30.73 13.61 -2.33
C ARG A 117 30.92 12.70 -3.53
N LEU A 118 31.33 13.29 -4.65
CA LEU A 118 31.79 12.57 -5.83
C LEU A 118 33.24 12.10 -5.65
N SER A 119 33.53 10.88 -6.07
CA SER A 119 34.88 10.32 -6.13
C SER A 119 35.08 9.55 -7.43
N ALA A 120 36.19 9.82 -8.12
CA ALA A 120 36.58 9.10 -9.31
C ALA A 120 37.10 7.71 -8.93
N THR A 121 36.77 6.72 -9.74
CA THR A 121 37.29 5.35 -9.64
C THR A 121 37.88 4.95 -10.99
N HIS A 122 38.65 3.87 -11.05
CA HIS A 122 39.32 3.46 -12.28
C HIS A 122 38.36 3.13 -13.45
N ASP A 123 37.14 2.74 -13.12
CA ASP A 123 36.08 2.27 -14.02
C ASP A 123 34.79 3.09 -13.92
N GLY A 124 34.78 4.19 -13.16
CA GLY A 124 33.66 5.12 -13.13
C GLY A 124 33.65 6.12 -11.96
N VAL A 125 32.50 6.28 -11.32
CA VAL A 125 32.27 7.34 -10.31
C VAL A 125 31.45 6.79 -9.16
N THR A 126 31.79 7.19 -7.93
CA THR A 126 30.97 6.93 -6.74
C THR A 126 30.48 8.24 -6.14
N VAL A 127 29.23 8.29 -5.70
CA VAL A 127 28.69 9.30 -4.79
C VAL A 127 28.59 8.66 -3.40
N SER A 128 29.21 9.26 -2.39
CA SER A 128 29.01 8.86 -0.99
C SER A 128 28.12 9.86 -0.27
N PHE A 129 27.35 9.36 0.69
CA PHE A 129 26.40 10.15 1.48
C PHE A 129 26.73 10.04 2.97
N GLY A 130 26.82 11.17 3.66
CA GLY A 130 26.92 11.25 5.11
C GLY A 130 25.61 10.83 5.80
N LYS A 131 25.66 10.70 7.14
CA LYS A 131 24.55 10.18 7.94
C LYS A 131 23.53 11.28 8.19
N VAL A 132 22.30 11.08 7.74
CA VAL A 132 21.16 11.96 7.99
C VAL A 132 20.02 11.13 8.55
N ARG A 133 19.47 11.53 9.70
CA ARG A 133 18.34 10.88 10.36
C ARG A 133 17.12 11.81 10.43
N SER A 134 16.70 12.34 9.27
CA SER A 134 15.50 13.17 9.16
C SER A 134 14.28 12.28 9.02
N ALA A 135 13.63 12.01 10.15
CA ALA A 135 12.58 11.01 10.32
C ALA A 135 11.34 11.17 9.43
N SER A 136 11.23 12.27 8.68
CA SER A 136 10.14 12.52 7.75
C SER A 136 10.59 12.71 6.30
N ASP A 137 11.89 12.80 5.99
CA ASP A 137 12.33 13.32 4.69
C ASP A 137 13.48 12.52 4.06
N LEU A 138 14.53 12.24 4.84
CA LEU A 138 15.79 11.68 4.34
C LEU A 138 16.49 10.89 5.45
N MET A 139 16.68 9.60 5.18
CA MET A 139 17.28 8.66 6.11
C MET A 139 18.44 7.93 5.43
N THR A 140 19.65 8.13 5.94
CA THR A 140 20.88 7.49 5.45
C THR A 140 21.74 6.99 6.61
N SER A 141 22.51 5.94 6.35
CA SER A 141 23.41 5.31 7.33
C SER A 141 24.71 6.09 7.57
N GLY A 142 25.13 6.91 6.60
CA GLY A 142 26.48 7.49 6.53
C GLY A 142 27.49 6.62 5.79
N GLU A 143 27.07 5.44 5.34
CA GLU A 143 27.88 4.51 4.56
C GLU A 143 27.27 4.22 3.18
N SER A 144 26.12 4.85 2.87
CA SER A 144 25.42 4.63 1.62
C SER A 144 26.17 5.25 0.44
N GLN A 145 26.06 4.60 -0.72
CA GLN A 145 26.75 4.97 -1.94
C GLN A 145 25.86 4.80 -3.17
N TYR A 146 26.04 5.68 -4.14
CA TYR A 146 25.61 5.46 -5.53
C TYR A 146 26.84 5.22 -6.39
N GLN A 147 26.97 4.02 -6.96
CA GLN A 147 28.15 3.59 -7.71
C GLN A 147 27.86 3.44 -9.20
N ILE A 148 28.80 3.90 -10.02
CA ILE A 148 28.84 3.72 -11.47
C ILE A 148 30.11 2.97 -11.84
N HIS A 149 29.97 1.82 -12.49
CA HIS A 149 31.08 1.05 -13.06
C HIS A 149 30.84 0.79 -14.54
N ARG A 150 31.85 0.96 -15.37
CA ARG A 150 31.80 0.79 -16.83
C ARG A 150 32.73 -0.32 -17.28
N SER A 151 32.38 -0.99 -18.36
CA SER A 151 33.24 -1.97 -19.03
C SER A 151 34.42 -1.34 -19.80
N LEU A 152 34.52 -0.01 -19.80
CA LEU A 152 35.56 0.76 -20.49
C LEU A 152 36.19 1.75 -19.49
N PRO A 153 37.53 1.79 -19.37
CA PRO A 153 38.20 2.79 -18.54
C PRO A 153 37.90 4.22 -19.00
N THR A 154 37.75 5.13 -18.03
CA THR A 154 37.49 6.55 -18.30
C THR A 154 38.44 7.46 -17.55
N VAL A 155 38.78 8.60 -18.13
CA VAL A 155 39.43 9.70 -17.41
C VAL A 155 38.35 10.61 -16.86
N THR A 156 38.25 10.70 -15.54
CA THR A 156 37.21 11.47 -14.83
C THR A 156 37.80 12.70 -14.14
N GLN A 157 37.16 13.83 -14.36
CA GLN A 157 37.38 15.08 -13.63
C GLN A 157 36.14 15.39 -12.79
N ILE A 158 36.33 15.85 -11.55
CA ILE A 158 35.27 16.20 -10.61
C ILE A 158 35.45 17.66 -10.23
N ASP A 159 34.36 18.41 -10.23
CA ASP A 159 34.28 19.81 -9.81
C ASP A 159 33.04 19.98 -8.93
N GLY A 160 33.25 20.00 -7.61
CA GLY A 160 32.18 20.03 -6.62
C GLY A 160 31.19 18.88 -6.80
N HIS A 161 29.94 19.22 -7.10
CA HIS A 161 28.83 18.29 -7.36
C HIS A 161 28.68 17.85 -8.82
N ARG A 162 29.66 18.16 -9.66
CA ARG A 162 29.67 17.81 -11.08
C ARG A 162 30.84 16.90 -11.41
N PHE A 163 30.65 16.05 -12.41
CA PHE A 163 31.75 15.29 -13.00
C PHE A 163 31.70 15.29 -14.52
N THR A 164 32.85 15.08 -15.14
CA THR A 164 32.98 14.75 -16.57
C THR A 164 33.94 13.57 -16.71
N SER A 165 33.48 12.50 -17.33
CA SER A 165 34.28 11.33 -17.68
C SER A 165 34.47 11.26 -19.19
N SER A 166 35.64 10.85 -19.68
CA SER A 166 35.87 10.71 -21.11
C SER A 166 36.63 9.45 -21.48
N ALA A 167 36.36 8.93 -22.68
CA ALA A 167 37.07 7.80 -23.27
C ALA A 167 37.13 7.95 -24.80
N GLN A 168 38.05 7.21 -25.42
CA GLN A 168 38.17 7.11 -26.88
C GLN A 168 37.80 5.71 -27.33
N ILE A 169 37.10 5.62 -28.45
CA ILE A 169 36.78 4.35 -29.11
C ILE A 169 37.17 4.44 -30.59
N ASN A 170 37.62 3.33 -31.17
CA ASN A 170 38.14 3.32 -32.55
C ASN A 170 37.04 3.13 -33.61
N GLY A 171 35.82 2.78 -33.21
CA GLY A 171 34.69 2.48 -34.09
C GLY A 171 33.54 1.87 -33.30
N SER A 172 32.66 1.13 -33.98
CA SER A 172 31.53 0.45 -33.35
C SER A 172 31.95 -0.37 -32.12
N THR A 173 31.23 -0.22 -31.02
CA THR A 173 31.49 -0.91 -29.76
C THR A 173 30.23 -1.01 -28.92
N THR A 174 30.15 -2.00 -28.05
CA THR A 174 29.11 -2.09 -27.02
C THR A 174 29.77 -1.96 -25.66
N LEU A 175 29.30 -1.00 -24.87
CA LEU A 175 29.75 -0.78 -23.51
C LEU A 175 28.62 -1.08 -22.53
N TYR A 176 29.01 -1.53 -21.34
CA TYR A 176 28.11 -1.89 -20.27
C TYR A 176 28.40 -1.02 -19.05
N THR A 177 27.36 -0.48 -18.44
CA THR A 177 27.45 0.33 -17.23
C THR A 177 26.53 -0.24 -16.16
N THR A 178 27.02 -0.41 -14.94
CA THR A 178 26.19 -0.74 -13.79
C THR A 178 25.93 0.50 -12.95
N TYR A 179 24.69 0.68 -12.50
CA TYR A 179 24.30 1.70 -11.53
C TYR A 179 23.77 1.03 -10.26
N SER A 180 24.37 1.33 -9.11
CA SER A 180 24.04 0.66 -7.85
C SER A 180 23.77 1.66 -6.73
N HIS A 181 22.63 1.56 -6.06
CA HIS A 181 22.37 2.28 -4.80
C HIS A 181 22.46 1.31 -3.63
N LEU A 182 23.45 1.52 -2.76
CA LEU A 182 23.84 0.62 -1.68
C LEU A 182 23.70 1.39 -0.37
N LEU A 183 22.88 0.92 0.56
CA LEU A 183 22.42 1.70 1.71
C LEU A 183 23.35 1.59 2.94
N ASN A 184 24.27 0.63 2.98
CA ASN A 184 25.22 0.45 4.09
C ASN A 184 26.53 -0.23 3.63
N ALA A 185 27.53 -0.29 4.52
CA ALA A 185 28.83 -0.86 4.20
C ALA A 185 28.77 -2.36 3.82
N GLU A 186 27.81 -3.12 4.37
CA GLU A 186 27.65 -4.53 4.02
C GLU A 186 27.19 -4.70 2.56
N GLN A 187 26.18 -3.95 2.13
CA GLN A 187 25.73 -3.94 0.74
C GLN A 187 26.86 -3.47 -0.20
N VAL A 188 27.60 -2.42 0.19
CA VAL A 188 28.80 -1.98 -0.55
C VAL A 188 29.84 -3.09 -0.69
N ARG A 189 30.04 -3.91 0.34
CA ARG A 189 31.00 -5.02 0.29
C ARG A 189 30.51 -6.18 -0.59
N LEU A 190 29.24 -6.57 -0.45
CA LEU A 190 28.66 -7.71 -1.14
C LEU A 190 28.46 -7.44 -2.64
N GLU A 191 27.99 -6.25 -3.01
CA GLU A 191 27.67 -5.94 -4.41
C GLU A 191 28.91 -5.88 -5.31
N LYS A 192 30.12 -5.69 -4.75
CA LYS A 192 31.37 -5.68 -5.54
C LYS A 192 31.57 -6.94 -6.39
N ALA A 193 31.25 -8.12 -5.84
CA ALA A 193 31.36 -9.36 -6.60
C ALA A 193 30.27 -9.45 -7.68
N GLN A 194 29.06 -9.00 -7.35
CA GLN A 194 27.92 -8.97 -8.24
C GLN A 194 28.16 -8.04 -9.44
N ILE A 195 28.69 -6.84 -9.22
CA ILE A 195 29.05 -5.88 -10.28
C ILE A 195 30.08 -6.48 -11.25
N ARG A 196 31.13 -7.13 -10.73
CA ARG A 196 32.13 -7.80 -11.57
C ARG A 196 31.51 -8.90 -12.42
N ASP A 197 30.62 -9.70 -11.84
CA ASP A 197 29.95 -10.77 -12.57
C ASP A 197 28.99 -10.23 -13.65
N ILE A 198 28.25 -9.17 -13.33
CA ILE A 198 27.37 -8.47 -14.28
C ILE A 198 28.18 -7.95 -15.48
N LEU A 199 29.30 -7.28 -15.24
CA LEU A 199 30.14 -6.74 -16.32
C LEU A 199 30.88 -7.84 -17.10
N ALA A 200 31.15 -9.00 -16.49
CA ALA A 200 31.74 -10.15 -17.17
C ALA A 200 30.72 -10.92 -18.05
N ARG A 201 29.42 -10.90 -17.68
CA ARG A 201 28.36 -11.67 -18.35
C ARG A 201 27.08 -10.83 -18.59
N PRO A 202 27.17 -9.63 -19.17
CA PRO A 202 26.04 -8.69 -19.21
C PRO A 202 24.83 -9.21 -19.98
N ALA A 203 25.06 -9.92 -21.08
CA ALA A 203 24.00 -10.52 -21.89
C ALA A 203 23.18 -11.57 -21.11
N HIS A 204 23.78 -12.24 -20.12
CA HIS A 204 23.04 -13.17 -19.25
C HIS A 204 22.01 -12.41 -18.41
N TYR A 205 22.39 -11.30 -17.78
CA TYR A 205 21.51 -10.48 -16.94
C TYR A 205 20.41 -9.77 -17.74
N LEU A 206 20.74 -9.24 -18.93
CA LEU A 206 19.74 -8.65 -19.82
C LEU A 206 18.66 -9.67 -20.23
N ARG A 207 19.08 -10.86 -20.65
CA ARG A 207 18.16 -11.96 -21.01
C ARG A 207 17.38 -12.49 -19.81
N ALA A 208 18.00 -12.57 -18.63
CA ALA A 208 17.33 -13.01 -17.41
C ALA A 208 16.20 -12.04 -17.02
N SER A 209 16.45 -10.73 -17.11
CA SER A 209 15.41 -9.73 -16.90
C SER A 209 14.30 -9.83 -17.95
N GLU A 210 14.64 -9.91 -19.23
CA GLU A 210 13.65 -10.06 -20.31
C GLU A 210 12.78 -11.32 -20.15
N ALA A 211 13.40 -12.48 -19.91
CA ALA A 211 12.70 -13.74 -19.71
C ALA A 211 11.76 -13.68 -18.49
N ARG A 212 12.21 -13.06 -17.39
CA ARG A 212 11.39 -12.87 -16.19
C ARG A 212 10.14 -12.03 -16.47
N TRP A 213 10.29 -10.91 -17.17
CA TRP A 213 9.15 -10.05 -17.53
C TRP A 213 8.21 -10.70 -18.52
N ASN A 214 8.72 -11.40 -19.54
CA ASN A 214 7.89 -12.21 -20.42
C ASN A 214 7.12 -13.28 -19.63
N GLY A 215 7.76 -13.91 -18.63
CA GLY A 215 7.11 -14.85 -17.73
C GLY A 215 5.97 -14.23 -16.92
N TYR A 216 6.13 -12.99 -16.43
CA TYR A 216 5.05 -12.27 -15.74
C TYR A 216 3.86 -12.02 -16.66
N LEU A 217 4.11 -11.52 -17.87
CA LEU A 217 3.05 -11.23 -18.85
C LEU A 217 2.34 -12.52 -19.31
N GLN A 218 3.09 -13.60 -19.55
CA GLN A 218 2.52 -14.89 -19.96
C GLN A 218 1.63 -15.48 -18.86
N LYS A 219 2.03 -15.38 -17.60
CA LYS A 219 1.24 -15.85 -16.46
C LYS A 219 0.02 -14.96 -16.19
N GLY A 220 0.18 -13.64 -16.33
CA GLY A 220 -0.82 -12.68 -15.88
C GLY A 220 -1.85 -12.24 -16.93
N LEU A 221 -1.54 -12.31 -18.22
CA LEU A 221 -2.45 -11.86 -19.29
C LEU A 221 -3.28 -13.01 -19.85
N THR A 222 -4.11 -13.61 -19.00
CA THR A 222 -4.84 -14.85 -19.28
C THR A 222 -6.29 -14.67 -19.70
N ASN A 223 -6.83 -13.44 -19.72
CA ASN A 223 -8.20 -13.19 -20.15
C ASN A 223 -8.27 -13.02 -21.69
N PRO A 224 -8.85 -13.98 -22.44
CA PRO A 224 -8.95 -13.91 -23.90
C PRO A 224 -10.04 -12.95 -24.38
N ASP A 225 -10.99 -12.60 -23.52
CA ASP A 225 -12.15 -11.76 -23.86
C ASP A 225 -11.85 -10.26 -23.66
N ALA A 226 -10.71 -9.92 -23.06
CA ALA A 226 -10.30 -8.55 -22.85
C ALA A 226 -9.85 -7.85 -24.16
N THR A 227 -10.26 -6.60 -24.31
CA THR A 227 -9.77 -5.72 -25.38
C THR A 227 -8.29 -5.34 -25.17
N ALA A 228 -7.62 -4.87 -26.22
CA ALA A 228 -6.23 -4.40 -26.12
C ALA A 228 -6.04 -3.28 -25.07
N GLN A 229 -7.03 -2.40 -24.90
CA GLN A 229 -6.97 -1.34 -23.87
C GLN A 229 -7.10 -1.92 -22.45
N GLN A 230 -8.00 -2.88 -22.24
CA GLN A 230 -8.15 -3.58 -20.96
C GLN A 230 -6.88 -4.39 -20.61
N THR A 231 -6.30 -5.08 -21.58
CA THR A 231 -5.01 -5.77 -21.42
C THR A 231 -3.89 -4.79 -21.08
N ARG A 232 -3.86 -3.60 -21.70
CA ARG A 232 -2.87 -2.56 -21.36
C ARG A 232 -3.03 -2.06 -19.91
N VAL A 233 -4.24 -1.99 -19.37
CA VAL A 233 -4.47 -1.68 -17.94
C VAL A 233 -3.87 -2.75 -17.04
N ALA A 234 -4.02 -4.03 -17.38
CA ALA A 234 -3.39 -5.12 -16.64
C ALA A 234 -1.86 -5.05 -16.69
N VAL A 235 -1.28 -4.71 -17.85
CA VAL A 235 0.17 -4.47 -17.96
C VAL A 235 0.62 -3.31 -17.07
N LYS A 236 -0.12 -2.19 -17.06
CA LYS A 236 0.15 -1.06 -16.16
C LYS A 236 0.11 -1.48 -14.68
N ALA A 237 -0.83 -2.35 -14.31
CA ALA A 237 -0.92 -2.90 -12.96
C ALA A 237 0.29 -3.79 -12.61
N ILE A 238 0.70 -4.69 -13.51
CA ILE A 238 1.89 -5.54 -13.35
C ILE A 238 3.15 -4.69 -13.19
N GLU A 239 3.32 -3.66 -14.03
CA GLU A 239 4.43 -2.70 -13.90
C GLU A 239 4.39 -1.96 -12.57
N THR A 240 3.23 -1.48 -12.14
CA THR A 240 3.06 -0.75 -10.88
C THR A 240 3.42 -1.63 -9.67
N LEU A 241 2.86 -2.84 -9.58
CA LEU A 241 3.10 -3.76 -8.47
C LEU A 241 4.56 -4.21 -8.40
N ASN A 242 5.15 -4.61 -9.53
CA ASN A 242 6.57 -4.98 -9.57
C ASN A 242 7.48 -3.75 -9.33
N GLY A 243 7.05 -2.56 -9.73
CA GLY A 243 7.71 -1.29 -9.43
C GLY A 243 7.62 -0.87 -7.96
N ASN A 244 6.68 -1.45 -7.20
CA ASN A 244 6.51 -1.23 -5.76
C ASN A 244 7.14 -2.34 -4.88
N TRP A 245 7.66 -3.42 -5.49
CA TRP A 245 8.36 -4.51 -4.80
C TRP A 245 9.80 -4.18 -4.37
N ARG A 246 10.09 -4.28 -3.07
CA ARG A 246 11.39 -4.04 -2.45
C ARG A 246 12.05 -5.33 -1.97
N ALA A 247 13.37 -5.38 -2.15
CA ALA A 247 14.21 -6.40 -1.55
C ALA A 247 14.34 -6.19 -0.02
N PRO A 248 14.79 -7.22 0.74
CA PRO A 248 15.06 -7.08 2.17
C PRO A 248 15.96 -5.90 2.50
N GLY A 249 15.66 -5.21 3.60
CA GLY A 249 16.34 -3.99 4.00
C GLY A 249 15.99 -3.55 5.42
N GLY A 250 17.00 -3.11 6.19
CA GLY A 250 16.80 -2.71 7.58
C GLY A 250 16.21 -3.84 8.43
N ALA A 251 15.13 -3.54 9.14
CA ALA A 251 14.39 -4.49 9.99
C ALA A 251 13.55 -5.50 9.19
N VAL A 252 13.14 -5.19 7.96
CA VAL A 252 12.33 -6.09 7.12
C VAL A 252 13.23 -7.08 6.38
N LYS A 253 13.17 -8.36 6.76
CA LYS A 253 14.07 -9.42 6.25
C LYS A 253 13.53 -10.22 5.06
N HIS A 254 12.32 -9.92 4.62
CA HIS A 254 11.69 -10.51 3.44
C HIS A 254 11.55 -9.46 2.33
N ASN A 255 11.36 -9.93 1.10
CA ASN A 255 10.87 -9.05 0.05
C ASN A 255 9.47 -8.54 0.42
N THR A 256 9.16 -7.30 0.08
CA THR A 256 7.86 -6.69 0.42
C THR A 256 7.36 -5.81 -0.72
N VAL A 257 6.09 -5.41 -0.71
CA VAL A 257 5.49 -4.50 -1.70
C VAL A 257 4.86 -3.33 -0.95
N THR A 258 5.31 -2.12 -1.26
CA THR A 258 4.77 -0.93 -0.60
C THR A 258 3.54 -0.40 -1.34
N PRO A 259 2.72 0.50 -0.74
CA PRO A 259 1.58 1.07 -1.43
C PRO A 259 1.97 1.92 -2.64
N SER A 260 3.11 2.62 -2.61
CA SER A 260 3.65 3.34 -3.77
C SER A 260 5.11 3.72 -3.57
N VAL A 261 5.97 3.34 -4.50
CA VAL A 261 7.38 3.76 -4.51
C VAL A 261 7.53 5.29 -4.64
N THR A 262 6.57 5.98 -5.25
CA THR A 262 6.57 7.43 -5.46
C THR A 262 5.74 8.19 -4.41
N GLY A 263 5.07 7.48 -3.50
CA GLY A 263 4.22 8.08 -2.47
C GLY A 263 5.03 8.73 -1.35
N ARG A 264 4.56 9.90 -0.90
CA ARG A 264 5.22 10.70 0.16
C ARG A 264 5.46 9.91 1.46
N TRP A 265 4.50 9.04 1.80
CA TRP A 265 4.49 8.22 3.02
C TRP A 265 4.35 6.74 2.73
N PHE A 266 4.61 6.31 1.48
CA PHE A 266 4.42 4.92 1.05
C PHE A 266 5.68 4.31 0.42
N SER A 267 6.79 5.05 0.42
CA SER A 267 8.03 4.65 -0.25
C SER A 267 8.95 3.84 0.68
N GLY A 268 10.21 3.68 0.28
CA GLY A 268 11.14 2.77 0.95
C GLY A 268 10.59 1.35 0.93
N ASN A 269 10.61 0.66 2.08
CA ASN A 269 9.97 -0.63 2.29
C ASN A 269 8.86 -0.59 3.36
N GLN A 270 8.19 0.57 3.51
CA GLN A 270 7.04 0.72 4.40
C GLN A 270 5.88 -0.19 3.95
N THR A 271 5.45 -1.09 4.83
CA THR A 271 4.54 -2.20 4.50
C THR A 271 3.40 -2.26 5.49
N TRP A 272 2.16 -2.33 4.96
CA TRP A 272 0.93 -2.44 5.72
C TRP A 272 0.24 -3.78 5.46
N PRO A 273 -0.43 -4.37 6.47
CA PRO A 273 -1.18 -5.63 6.28
C PRO A 273 -2.31 -5.49 5.26
N TRP A 274 -3.13 -4.43 5.34
CA TRP A 274 -4.31 -4.25 4.45
C TRP A 274 -3.93 -4.24 2.98
N ASP A 275 -2.90 -3.47 2.65
CA ASP A 275 -2.31 -3.38 1.33
C ASP A 275 -1.73 -4.72 0.89
N THR A 276 -1.00 -5.39 1.78
CA THR A 276 -0.34 -6.68 1.52
C THR A 276 -1.32 -7.75 1.08
N TRP A 277 -2.46 -7.88 1.75
CA TRP A 277 -3.45 -8.91 1.40
C TRP A 277 -3.94 -8.76 -0.05
N LYS A 278 -4.22 -7.51 -0.45
CA LYS A 278 -4.73 -7.14 -1.77
C LYS A 278 -3.64 -7.29 -2.84
N GLN A 279 -2.44 -6.81 -2.54
CA GLN A 279 -1.27 -6.91 -3.42
C GLN A 279 -0.92 -8.36 -3.70
N ALA A 280 -0.80 -9.19 -2.65
CA ALA A 280 -0.39 -10.57 -2.78
C ALA A 280 -1.45 -11.42 -3.49
N TYR A 281 -2.74 -11.12 -3.31
CA TYR A 281 -3.81 -11.78 -4.08
C TYR A 281 -3.61 -11.59 -5.58
N ALA A 282 -3.48 -10.34 -6.05
CA ALA A 282 -3.25 -10.08 -7.48
C ALA A 282 -1.91 -10.65 -7.97
N MET A 283 -0.84 -10.47 -7.18
CA MET A 283 0.50 -10.94 -7.54
C MET A 283 0.61 -12.46 -7.56
N ALA A 284 -0.26 -13.22 -6.88
CA ALA A 284 -0.30 -14.68 -6.99
C ALA A 284 -0.37 -15.14 -8.45
N HIS A 285 -1.10 -14.40 -9.30
CA HIS A 285 -1.36 -14.79 -10.69
C HIS A 285 -0.23 -14.48 -11.68
N PHE A 286 0.76 -13.65 -11.33
CA PHE A 286 1.86 -13.33 -12.24
C PHE A 286 3.26 -13.34 -11.58
N ASN A 287 3.34 -13.07 -10.27
CA ASN A 287 4.57 -13.07 -9.48
C ASN A 287 4.34 -13.70 -8.07
N PRO A 288 4.00 -15.00 -8.00
CA PRO A 288 3.59 -15.66 -6.76
C PRO A 288 4.70 -15.75 -5.70
N GLU A 289 5.97 -15.76 -6.09
CA GLU A 289 7.07 -15.80 -5.13
C GLU A 289 7.14 -14.50 -4.32
N ILE A 290 6.93 -13.35 -4.96
CA ILE A 290 6.88 -12.07 -4.26
C ILE A 290 5.58 -11.90 -3.49
N ALA A 291 4.46 -12.49 -3.94
CA ALA A 291 3.24 -12.55 -3.15
C ALA A 291 3.45 -13.28 -1.80
N LYS A 292 4.12 -14.44 -1.82
CA LYS A 292 4.51 -15.18 -0.61
C LYS A 292 5.42 -14.35 0.29
N GLU A 293 6.46 -13.74 -0.27
CA GLU A 293 7.41 -12.94 0.48
C GLU A 293 6.76 -11.71 1.13
N ASN A 294 5.87 -11.01 0.42
CA ASN A 294 5.16 -9.84 0.95
C ASN A 294 4.32 -10.21 2.19
N ILE A 295 3.60 -11.33 2.12
CA ILE A 295 2.86 -11.87 3.26
C ILE A 295 3.83 -12.24 4.40
N ARG A 296 4.96 -12.90 4.11
CA ARG A 296 5.98 -13.21 5.13
C ARG A 296 6.54 -11.95 5.78
N ALA A 297 6.75 -10.86 5.03
CA ALA A 297 7.25 -9.60 5.57
C ALA A 297 6.35 -9.10 6.69
N VAL A 298 5.04 -9.02 6.46
CA VAL A 298 4.05 -8.62 7.46
C VAL A 298 4.06 -9.54 8.69
N PHE A 299 4.06 -10.86 8.48
CA PHE A 299 4.08 -11.83 9.58
C PHE A 299 5.44 -11.98 10.28
N SER A 300 6.53 -11.45 9.72
CA SER A 300 7.87 -11.56 10.32
C SER A 300 8.02 -10.76 11.62
N TRP A 301 7.12 -9.80 11.84
CA TRP A 301 7.02 -9.00 13.05
C TRP A 301 5.72 -9.26 13.83
N GLN A 302 5.07 -10.40 13.58
CA GLN A 302 3.97 -10.87 14.41
C GLN A 302 4.45 -11.07 15.86
N ILE A 303 3.67 -10.57 16.82
CA ILE A 303 4.06 -10.54 18.23
C ILE A 303 4.08 -11.95 18.81
N ALA A 304 5.21 -12.31 19.43
CA ALA A 304 5.37 -13.53 20.21
C ALA A 304 4.89 -13.33 21.65
N ALA A 305 4.59 -14.42 22.35
CA ALA A 305 4.10 -14.37 23.74
C ALA A 305 5.11 -13.77 24.73
N ASP A 306 6.41 -13.80 24.41
CA ASP A 306 7.51 -13.24 25.20
C ASP A 306 8.02 -11.89 24.65
N ASP A 307 7.24 -11.21 23.80
CA ASP A 307 7.60 -9.90 23.26
C ASP A 307 7.88 -8.89 24.38
N LYS A 308 8.94 -8.09 24.17
CA LYS A 308 9.45 -7.16 25.21
C LYS A 308 8.64 -5.87 25.33
N VAL A 309 7.86 -5.52 24.32
CA VAL A 309 7.10 -4.27 24.26
C VAL A 309 5.65 -4.54 24.65
N ARG A 310 5.07 -5.62 24.11
CA ARG A 310 3.63 -5.90 24.18
C ARG A 310 3.32 -7.40 24.27
N PRO A 311 3.76 -8.09 25.33
CA PRO A 311 3.48 -9.53 25.49
C PRO A 311 1.98 -9.84 25.57
N GLN A 312 1.14 -8.87 25.96
CA GLN A 312 -0.32 -8.99 25.97
C GLN A 312 -0.94 -9.09 24.56
N ASP A 313 -0.19 -8.79 23.52
CA ASP A 313 -0.63 -8.73 22.12
C ASP A 313 -0.14 -9.94 21.30
N ALA A 314 0.18 -11.09 21.91
CA ALA A 314 0.62 -12.28 21.17
C ALA A 314 -0.28 -12.60 19.96
N GLY A 315 0.28 -12.75 18.77
CA GLY A 315 -0.46 -12.95 17.52
C GLY A 315 -0.83 -11.67 16.76
N PHE A 316 -0.75 -10.49 17.39
CA PHE A 316 -0.88 -9.18 16.74
C PHE A 316 0.11 -9.01 15.60
N ILE A 317 -0.32 -8.29 14.57
CA ILE A 317 0.50 -7.89 13.44
C ILE A 317 0.58 -6.35 13.44
N PRO A 318 1.78 -5.74 13.39
CA PRO A 318 1.94 -4.29 13.29
C PRO A 318 1.20 -3.68 12.09
N ASP A 319 0.66 -2.48 12.27
CA ASP A 319 0.06 -1.69 11.19
C ASP A 319 1.07 -1.31 10.12
N LEU A 320 2.27 -0.90 10.52
CA LEU A 320 3.32 -0.43 9.62
C LEU A 320 4.67 -0.97 10.08
N ILE A 321 5.29 -1.80 9.23
CA ILE A 321 6.70 -2.17 9.36
C ILE A 321 7.55 -1.48 8.29
N ALA A 322 8.78 -1.11 8.63
CA ALA A 322 9.66 -0.35 7.74
C ALA A 322 11.15 -0.68 8.01
N TRP A 323 12.05 0.00 7.31
CA TRP A 323 13.50 -0.17 7.46
C TRP A 323 13.94 0.06 8.91
N ASN A 324 13.48 1.14 9.54
CA ASN A 324 13.88 1.50 10.89
C ASN A 324 12.80 1.10 11.90
N LEU A 325 13.24 0.42 12.96
CA LEU A 325 12.39 0.09 14.10
C LEU A 325 12.00 1.37 14.87
N SER A 326 10.88 1.30 15.60
CA SER A 326 10.53 2.35 16.56
C SER A 326 11.57 2.44 17.70
N PRO A 327 11.60 3.57 18.44
CA PRO A 327 12.45 3.71 19.64
C PRO A 327 12.23 2.61 20.69
N GLU A 328 10.99 2.16 20.87
CA GLU A 328 10.63 1.06 21.78
C GLU A 328 11.28 -0.27 21.41
N ARG A 329 11.60 -0.45 20.13
CA ARG A 329 12.32 -1.61 19.61
C ARG A 329 13.80 -1.34 19.34
N GLY A 330 14.31 -0.20 19.81
CA GLY A 330 15.74 0.15 19.75
C GLY A 330 16.19 0.80 18.43
N GLY A 331 15.27 1.24 17.58
CA GLY A 331 15.57 2.03 16.39
C GLY A 331 15.30 3.52 16.58
N ASP A 332 15.29 4.26 15.47
CA ASP A 332 14.98 5.69 15.40
C ASP A 332 13.91 6.02 14.34
N GLY A 333 13.17 5.00 13.90
CA GLY A 333 12.07 5.13 12.94
C GLY A 333 10.83 5.76 13.57
N SER A 334 10.22 6.70 12.85
CA SER A 334 8.97 7.37 13.23
C SER A 334 7.73 6.71 12.62
N ASN A 335 7.89 6.01 11.47
CA ASN A 335 6.77 5.42 10.75
C ASN A 335 6.34 4.09 11.36
N TRP A 336 7.26 3.30 11.93
CA TRP A 336 6.94 2.00 12.53
C TRP A 336 5.75 2.10 13.50
N ASN A 337 4.65 1.44 13.18
CA ASN A 337 3.39 1.62 13.90
C ASN A 337 2.84 0.30 14.44
N GLU A 338 2.61 0.29 15.75
CA GLU A 338 1.96 -0.80 16.48
C GLU A 338 0.78 -0.32 17.33
N ARG A 339 0.28 0.89 17.10
CA ARG A 339 -0.88 1.46 17.81
C ARG A 339 -2.18 0.74 17.45
N ASN A 340 -2.21 0.09 16.31
CA ASN A 340 -3.33 -0.62 15.71
C ASN A 340 -2.78 -1.68 14.75
N THR A 341 -3.66 -2.52 14.21
CA THR A 341 -3.39 -3.33 13.02
C THR A 341 -4.19 -2.76 11.83
N LYS A 342 -4.68 -3.62 10.95
CA LYS A 342 -5.59 -3.37 9.83
C LYS A 342 -6.61 -4.52 9.68
N PRO A 343 -7.69 -4.37 8.89
CA PRO A 343 -8.69 -5.41 8.72
C PRO A 343 -8.06 -6.70 8.17
N SER A 344 -8.53 -7.87 8.63
CA SER A 344 -7.89 -9.14 8.30
C SER A 344 -8.50 -9.79 7.06
N LEU A 345 -7.81 -9.66 5.92
CA LEU A 345 -7.97 -10.53 4.75
C LEU A 345 -6.75 -11.46 4.56
N ALA A 346 -6.05 -11.76 5.65
CA ALA A 346 -4.82 -12.53 5.62
C ALA A 346 -5.06 -13.96 5.09
N ALA A 347 -6.05 -14.67 5.62
CA ALA A 347 -6.35 -16.04 5.20
C ALA A 347 -6.84 -16.09 3.74
N TRP A 348 -7.64 -15.11 3.31
CA TRP A 348 -8.06 -14.94 1.91
C TRP A 348 -6.85 -14.81 0.97
N SER A 349 -5.89 -13.94 1.31
CA SER A 349 -4.69 -13.73 0.51
C SER A 349 -3.78 -14.96 0.47
N VAL A 350 -3.56 -15.61 1.63
CA VAL A 350 -2.78 -16.86 1.73
C VAL A 350 -3.43 -17.97 0.90
N MET A 351 -4.76 -18.09 0.94
CA MET A 351 -5.50 -19.07 0.16
C MET A 351 -5.36 -18.82 -1.35
N GLU A 352 -5.38 -17.58 -1.81
CA GLU A 352 -5.24 -17.31 -3.25
C GLU A 352 -3.85 -17.69 -3.79
N VAL A 353 -2.80 -17.43 -3.01
CA VAL A 353 -1.46 -17.92 -3.34
C VAL A 353 -1.45 -19.45 -3.44
N TYR A 354 -2.13 -20.15 -2.53
CA TYR A 354 -2.30 -21.60 -2.64
C TYR A 354 -3.15 -21.99 -3.87
N ASN A 355 -4.21 -21.26 -4.20
CA ASN A 355 -5.05 -21.53 -5.36
C ASN A 355 -4.26 -21.51 -6.66
N VAL A 356 -3.31 -20.58 -6.80
CA VAL A 356 -2.46 -20.49 -7.98
C VAL A 356 -1.30 -21.51 -7.94
N THR A 357 -0.61 -21.63 -6.81
CA THR A 357 0.64 -22.43 -6.73
C THR A 357 0.43 -23.90 -6.39
N LYS A 358 -0.72 -24.24 -5.80
CA LYS A 358 -1.05 -25.54 -5.20
C LYS A 358 -0.03 -26.05 -4.18
N ASP A 359 0.76 -25.14 -3.60
CA ASP A 359 1.83 -25.45 -2.66
C ASP A 359 1.29 -25.68 -1.24
N LYS A 360 1.16 -26.94 -0.84
CA LYS A 360 0.71 -27.28 0.53
C LYS A 360 1.72 -26.88 1.62
N ALA A 361 3.01 -26.79 1.31
CA ALA A 361 4.01 -26.37 2.29
C ALA A 361 3.83 -24.90 2.67
N TRP A 362 3.40 -24.06 1.71
CA TRP A 362 2.98 -22.68 1.97
C TRP A 362 1.82 -22.61 2.98
N LEU A 363 0.79 -23.45 2.82
CA LEU A 363 -0.30 -23.49 3.81
C LEU A 363 0.21 -23.93 5.19
N ALA A 364 1.06 -24.96 5.25
CA ALA A 364 1.63 -25.43 6.51
C ALA A 364 2.48 -24.36 7.22
N GLU A 365 3.19 -23.53 6.46
CA GLU A 365 3.96 -22.39 6.96
C GLU A 365 3.06 -21.30 7.56
N MET A 366 2.00 -20.93 6.83
CA MET A 366 1.19 -19.75 7.18
C MET A 366 0.06 -20.06 8.16
N TYR A 367 -0.48 -21.28 8.15
CA TYR A 367 -1.60 -21.67 9.01
C TYR A 367 -1.42 -21.32 10.49
N PRO A 368 -0.31 -21.69 11.19
CA PRO A 368 -0.16 -21.32 12.60
C PRO A 368 -0.08 -19.81 12.85
N LYS A 369 0.43 -19.03 11.89
CA LYS A 369 0.52 -17.57 11.97
C LYS A 369 -0.86 -16.92 11.85
N LEU A 370 -1.67 -17.43 10.92
CA LEU A 370 -3.07 -17.03 10.76
C LEU A 370 -3.89 -17.36 12.00
N VAL A 371 -3.75 -18.57 12.56
CA VAL A 371 -4.42 -18.98 13.80
C VAL A 371 -4.06 -18.04 14.96
N ALA A 372 -2.79 -17.69 15.12
CA ALA A 372 -2.37 -16.76 16.17
C ALA A 372 -2.99 -15.36 16.00
N TYR A 373 -3.11 -14.87 14.76
CA TYR A 373 -3.73 -13.57 14.48
C TYR A 373 -5.25 -13.60 14.70
N HIS A 374 -5.91 -14.66 14.25
CA HIS A 374 -7.32 -14.95 14.54
C HIS A 374 -7.61 -14.92 16.04
N ASP A 375 -6.83 -15.67 16.82
CA ASP A 375 -7.01 -15.75 18.26
C ASP A 375 -6.73 -14.42 18.96
N TRP A 376 -5.85 -13.55 18.41
CA TRP A 376 -5.61 -12.22 18.95
C TRP A 376 -6.85 -11.32 18.84
N TRP A 377 -7.56 -11.33 17.71
CA TRP A 377 -8.79 -10.55 17.55
C TRP A 377 -9.81 -10.91 18.62
N LEU A 378 -10.07 -12.20 18.83
CA LEU A 378 -11.05 -12.67 19.82
C LEU A 378 -10.63 -12.40 21.28
N ARG A 379 -9.36 -12.09 21.55
CA ARG A 379 -8.90 -11.74 22.89
C ARG A 379 -8.83 -10.23 23.13
N ASN A 380 -8.37 -9.48 22.13
CA ASN A 380 -7.97 -8.08 22.31
C ASN A 380 -8.94 -7.09 21.63
N ARG A 381 -9.93 -7.58 20.88
CA ARG A 381 -10.88 -6.80 20.05
C ARG A 381 -12.31 -7.37 20.10
N ASP A 382 -12.70 -7.95 21.23
CA ASP A 382 -14.07 -8.45 21.48
C ASP A 382 -14.48 -8.01 22.88
N HIS A 383 -14.86 -6.74 23.01
CA HIS A 383 -15.07 -6.07 24.29
C HIS A 383 -16.16 -6.75 25.12
N ASN A 384 -17.25 -7.14 24.47
CA ASN A 384 -18.41 -7.74 25.13
C ASN A 384 -18.34 -9.29 25.18
N GLY A 385 -17.33 -9.91 24.56
CA GLY A 385 -17.08 -11.35 24.59
C GLY A 385 -18.10 -12.19 23.83
N ASN A 386 -18.79 -11.59 22.84
CA ASN A 386 -19.82 -12.29 22.07
C ASN A 386 -19.24 -13.08 20.88
N GLY A 387 -17.95 -12.94 20.58
CA GLY A 387 -17.25 -13.56 19.46
C GLY A 387 -17.33 -12.78 18.15
N VAL A 388 -17.73 -11.51 18.18
CA VAL A 388 -17.86 -10.60 17.04
C VAL A 388 -16.90 -9.42 17.27
N PRO A 389 -15.81 -9.31 16.50
CA PRO A 389 -14.78 -8.35 16.81
C PRO A 389 -15.15 -6.91 16.47
N GLU A 390 -14.61 -5.97 17.24
CA GLU A 390 -14.65 -4.53 16.95
C GLU A 390 -13.31 -4.05 16.37
N TYR A 391 -13.32 -2.94 15.63
CA TYR A 391 -12.08 -2.18 15.43
C TYR A 391 -11.69 -1.46 16.72
N GLY A 392 -10.39 -1.27 16.91
CA GLY A 392 -9.86 -0.77 18.17
C GLY A 392 -8.41 -0.33 18.10
N ALA A 393 -7.78 -0.25 19.26
CA ALA A 393 -6.39 0.19 19.39
C ALA A 393 -5.66 -0.61 20.45
N THR A 394 -4.34 -0.67 20.35
CA THR A 394 -3.52 -1.37 21.35
C THR A 394 -3.29 -0.50 22.58
N ARG A 395 -2.82 -1.11 23.66
CA ARG A 395 -2.09 -0.37 24.69
C ARG A 395 -0.81 0.21 24.05
N ASP A 396 -0.62 1.53 24.16
CA ASP A 396 0.52 2.21 23.54
C ASP A 396 0.84 3.51 24.29
N LYS A 397 2.10 3.97 24.24
CA LYS A 397 2.53 5.24 24.84
C LYS A 397 1.73 6.45 24.33
N ALA A 398 1.23 6.38 23.10
CA ALA A 398 0.42 7.43 22.52
C ALA A 398 -1.02 7.43 23.04
N HIS A 399 -1.48 6.30 23.60
CA HIS A 399 -2.87 6.05 23.94
C HIS A 399 -3.15 6.15 25.43
N ASN A 400 -2.16 5.85 26.27
CA ASN A 400 -2.31 5.87 27.72
C ASN A 400 -1.09 6.38 28.46
N THR A 401 -1.34 6.79 29.69
CA THR A 401 -0.32 6.98 30.71
C THR A 401 0.34 5.65 31.09
N ALA A 402 1.48 5.70 31.80
CA ALA A 402 2.22 4.49 32.18
C ALA A 402 1.40 3.51 33.05
N ASP A 403 0.46 4.01 33.85
CA ASP A 403 -0.50 3.24 34.66
C ASP A 403 -1.74 2.76 33.87
N GLY A 404 -1.82 3.08 32.57
CA GLY A 404 -2.84 2.57 31.65
C GLY A 404 -4.10 3.43 31.53
N ALA A 405 -4.12 4.67 32.02
CA ALA A 405 -5.27 5.55 31.86
C ALA A 405 -5.31 6.15 30.44
N MET A 406 -6.43 5.95 29.73
CA MET A 406 -6.63 6.45 28.37
C MET A 406 -6.45 7.97 28.27
N LEU A 407 -5.64 8.45 27.31
CA LEU A 407 -5.43 9.86 27.02
C LEU A 407 -6.49 10.42 26.08
N PHE A 408 -6.91 11.66 26.31
CA PHE A 408 -7.73 12.43 25.37
C PHE A 408 -7.56 13.94 25.57
N THR A 409 -7.78 14.72 24.52
CA THR A 409 -7.70 16.18 24.54
C THR A 409 -9.07 16.78 24.26
N VAL A 410 -9.52 17.68 25.13
CA VAL A 410 -10.75 18.46 24.98
C VAL A 410 -10.42 19.81 24.40
N LYS A 411 -11.09 20.19 23.30
CA LYS A 411 -10.95 21.50 22.69
C LYS A 411 -12.23 22.31 22.82
N LYS A 412 -12.12 23.58 23.23
CA LYS A 412 -13.22 24.54 23.29
C LYS A 412 -12.69 25.97 23.02
N GLY A 413 -13.07 26.54 21.88
CA GLY A 413 -12.42 27.70 21.29
C GLY A 413 -10.92 27.44 21.11
N ASP A 414 -10.10 28.40 21.54
CA ASP A 414 -8.64 28.29 21.50
C ASP A 414 -8.04 27.52 22.69
N LYS A 415 -8.87 26.99 23.60
CA LYS A 415 -8.40 26.25 24.78
C LYS A 415 -8.36 24.76 24.49
N GLU A 416 -7.21 24.16 24.77
CA GLU A 416 -7.00 22.72 24.73
C GLU A 416 -6.58 22.22 26.11
N ARG A 417 -7.15 21.08 26.52
CA ARG A 417 -6.81 20.43 27.80
C ARG A 417 -6.73 18.92 27.60
N THR A 418 -5.53 18.38 27.77
CA THR A 418 -5.31 16.94 27.84
C THR A 418 -5.69 16.40 29.21
N LEU A 419 -6.48 15.33 29.20
CA LEU A 419 -7.02 14.62 30.34
C LEU A 419 -6.75 13.13 30.18
N SER A 420 -6.96 12.36 31.25
CA SER A 420 -6.86 10.91 31.21
C SER A 420 -7.95 10.20 32.00
N GLY A 421 -8.16 8.93 31.64
CA GLY A 421 -9.07 7.99 32.29
C GLY A 421 -10.47 7.96 31.68
N LEU A 422 -10.99 6.75 31.47
CA LEU A 422 -12.30 6.52 30.83
C LEU A 422 -13.45 7.19 31.58
N LYS A 423 -13.46 7.14 32.92
CA LYS A 423 -14.49 7.81 33.75
C LYS A 423 -14.49 9.34 33.57
N THR A 424 -13.31 9.95 33.43
CA THR A 424 -13.20 11.39 33.16
C THR A 424 -13.73 11.70 31.76
N TYR A 425 -13.39 10.87 30.77
CA TYR A 425 -13.90 10.98 29.41
C TYR A 425 -15.44 10.88 29.37
N GLU A 426 -16.05 9.93 30.07
CA GLU A 426 -17.51 9.78 30.16
C GLU A 426 -18.18 11.01 30.78
N GLN A 427 -17.58 11.60 31.81
CA GLN A 427 -18.09 12.83 32.43
C GLN A 427 -18.01 14.04 31.51
N VAL A 428 -16.95 14.14 30.70
CA VAL A 428 -16.78 15.23 29.72
C VAL A 428 -17.78 15.06 28.57
N THR A 429 -17.88 13.86 28.01
CA THR A 429 -18.81 13.55 26.91
C THR A 429 -20.26 13.72 27.31
N ALA A 430 -20.65 13.31 28.52
CA ALA A 430 -22.01 13.50 29.03
C ALA A 430 -22.41 14.97 29.18
N LYS A 431 -21.46 15.88 29.45
CA LYS A 431 -21.72 17.32 29.53
C LYS A 431 -21.84 17.98 28.15
N GLY A 432 -21.19 17.42 27.13
CA GLY A 432 -21.21 17.95 25.77
C GLY A 432 -20.59 19.35 25.60
N ASP A 433 -19.81 19.82 26.58
CA ASP A 433 -19.28 21.18 26.61
C ASP A 433 -17.88 21.28 25.96
N TYR A 434 -17.80 20.96 24.68
CA TYR A 434 -16.58 20.99 23.86
C TYR A 434 -16.90 21.16 22.37
N ASP A 435 -15.95 21.70 21.62
CA ASP A 435 -16.05 21.81 20.15
C ASP A 435 -15.57 20.53 19.48
N SER A 436 -14.50 19.93 20.01
CA SER A 436 -14.00 18.62 19.58
C SER A 436 -13.31 17.86 20.71
N LEU A 437 -13.22 16.54 20.51
CA LEU A 437 -12.43 15.62 21.33
C LEU A 437 -11.44 14.91 20.43
N GLU A 438 -10.19 14.88 20.85
CA GLU A 438 -9.15 14.08 20.21
C GLU A 438 -8.77 12.93 21.15
N ILE A 439 -9.02 11.70 20.72
CA ILE A 439 -8.66 10.50 21.47
C ILE A 439 -7.67 9.72 20.60
N PRO A 440 -6.37 9.74 20.90
CA PRO A 440 -5.35 9.09 20.06
C PRO A 440 -5.63 7.60 19.78
N ALA A 441 -6.24 6.90 20.73
CA ALA A 441 -6.66 5.51 20.58
C ALA A 441 -7.86 5.36 19.63
N GLN A 442 -8.82 6.29 19.64
CA GLN A 442 -9.92 6.28 18.67
C GLN A 442 -9.44 6.61 17.26
N VAL A 443 -8.47 7.52 17.14
CA VAL A 443 -7.79 7.80 15.86
C VAL A 443 -7.09 6.53 15.36
N ALA A 444 -6.36 5.82 16.21
CA ALA A 444 -5.77 4.53 15.83
C ALA A 444 -6.81 3.47 15.47
N ALA A 445 -8.00 3.48 16.10
CA ALA A 445 -9.10 2.60 15.73
C ALA A 445 -9.70 2.94 14.36
N SER A 446 -9.78 4.22 13.99
CA SER A 446 -10.18 4.59 12.63
C SER A 446 -9.12 4.16 11.62
N TRP A 447 -7.83 4.25 11.97
CA TRP A 447 -6.75 3.67 11.15
C TRP A 447 -6.87 2.15 11.02
N GLU A 448 -7.25 1.44 12.09
CA GLU A 448 -7.44 -0.01 12.08
C GLU A 448 -8.55 -0.45 11.13
N SER A 449 -9.58 0.37 10.94
CA SER A 449 -10.62 0.11 9.95
C SER A 449 -10.14 0.23 8.49
N GLY A 450 -9.02 0.93 8.27
CA GLY A 450 -8.53 1.30 6.94
C GLY A 450 -9.40 2.31 6.20
N ARG A 451 -10.37 2.94 6.89
CA ARG A 451 -11.30 3.95 6.36
C ARG A 451 -11.43 5.12 7.33
N ASP A 452 -10.31 5.82 7.49
CA ASP A 452 -10.00 6.74 8.58
C ASP A 452 -11.03 7.84 8.82
N ASP A 453 -11.75 8.26 7.77
CA ASP A 453 -12.76 9.32 7.82
C ASP A 453 -14.16 8.85 7.35
N ALA A 454 -14.47 7.56 7.43
CA ALA A 454 -15.78 7.05 7.02
C ALA A 454 -16.93 7.54 7.93
N ALA A 455 -18.10 7.77 7.32
CA ALA A 455 -19.29 8.25 8.01
C ALA A 455 -19.70 7.35 9.18
N VAL A 456 -19.60 6.02 8.99
CA VAL A 456 -19.98 5.01 9.97
C VAL A 456 -19.17 5.11 11.27
N PHE A 457 -17.99 5.73 11.26
CA PHE A 457 -17.16 5.96 12.45
C PHE A 457 -17.36 7.34 13.09
N GLY A 458 -18.44 8.04 12.71
CA GLY A 458 -18.82 9.32 13.31
C GLY A 458 -18.19 10.55 12.64
N PHE A 459 -17.49 10.37 11.52
CA PHE A 459 -16.90 11.47 10.77
C PHE A 459 -17.93 12.13 9.85
N ILE A 460 -18.20 13.41 10.13
CA ILE A 460 -19.10 14.27 9.39
C ILE A 460 -18.60 15.70 9.54
N ASP A 461 -18.63 16.49 8.47
CA ASP A 461 -18.23 17.90 8.59
C ASP A 461 -19.30 18.73 9.31
N LYS A 462 -18.95 19.97 9.66
CA LYS A 462 -19.83 20.84 10.43
C LYS A 462 -21.14 21.15 9.70
N ASP A 463 -21.08 21.45 8.41
CA ASP A 463 -22.23 21.90 7.63
C ASP A 463 -23.19 20.73 7.37
N GLN A 464 -22.64 19.55 7.07
CA GLN A 464 -23.37 18.28 6.96
C GLN A 464 -24.07 17.94 8.28
N LEU A 465 -23.38 18.06 9.42
CA LEU A 465 -23.95 17.77 10.73
C LEU A 465 -25.03 18.77 11.14
N ASP A 466 -24.82 20.07 10.89
CA ASP A 466 -25.81 21.10 11.18
C ASP A 466 -27.09 20.88 10.33
N LYS A 467 -26.94 20.46 9.06
CA LYS A 467 -28.07 20.03 8.22
C LYS A 467 -28.78 18.79 8.77
N TYR A 468 -28.03 17.76 9.14
CA TYR A 468 -28.57 16.54 9.73
C TYR A 468 -29.42 16.81 11.00
N ILE A 469 -28.95 17.75 11.83
CA ILE A 469 -29.68 18.18 13.03
C ILE A 469 -30.95 18.98 12.66
N ALA A 470 -30.87 19.86 11.65
CA ALA A 470 -32.02 20.61 11.16
C ALA A 470 -33.12 19.69 10.60
N ASP A 471 -32.74 18.55 10.02
CA ASP A 471 -33.64 17.51 9.50
C ASP A 471 -34.18 16.57 10.61
N GLY A 472 -33.87 16.85 11.88
CA GLY A 472 -34.41 16.15 13.05
C GLY A 472 -33.48 15.11 13.68
N GLY A 473 -32.26 14.93 13.15
CA GLY A 473 -31.23 14.08 13.74
C GLY A 473 -30.61 14.67 15.02
N LYS A 474 -29.84 13.86 15.75
CA LYS A 474 -29.13 14.33 16.95
C LYS A 474 -27.63 14.28 16.76
N ARG A 475 -26.93 15.29 17.27
CA ARG A 475 -25.45 15.30 17.31
C ARG A 475 -24.87 14.03 17.96
N SER A 476 -25.54 13.51 18.99
CA SER A 476 -25.14 12.29 19.69
C SER A 476 -25.12 11.05 18.79
N ASP A 477 -25.88 11.04 17.70
CA ASP A 477 -25.98 9.88 16.80
C ASP A 477 -24.63 9.64 16.09
N TRP A 478 -23.85 10.70 15.89
CA TRP A 478 -22.50 10.69 15.31
C TRP A 478 -21.38 10.50 16.33
N THR A 479 -21.69 10.41 17.62
CA THR A 479 -20.68 10.12 18.65
C THR A 479 -20.41 8.62 18.69
N VAL A 480 -19.17 8.21 18.41
CA VAL A 480 -18.70 6.84 18.65
C VAL A 480 -18.06 6.77 20.02
N LYS A 481 -18.63 5.94 20.90
CA LYS A 481 -18.07 5.70 22.23
C LYS A 481 -16.92 4.70 22.14
N PHE A 482 -16.10 4.67 23.19
CA PHE A 482 -14.89 3.88 23.26
C PHE A 482 -14.83 3.12 24.59
N ALA A 483 -14.22 1.94 24.60
CA ALA A 483 -14.05 1.12 25.80
C ALA A 483 -12.64 0.55 25.91
N GLU A 484 -12.24 0.26 27.15
CA GLU A 484 -11.00 -0.48 27.46
C GLU A 484 -11.27 -1.98 27.48
N ASN A 485 -10.39 -2.74 26.85
CA ASN A 485 -10.38 -4.20 26.90
C ASN A 485 -9.38 -4.66 27.96
N ARG A 486 -9.86 -5.45 28.94
CA ARG A 486 -9.03 -5.92 30.05
C ARG A 486 -9.13 -7.44 30.17
N ASP A 487 -8.01 -8.07 30.54
CA ASP A 487 -8.01 -9.49 30.84
C ASP A 487 -8.73 -9.79 32.18
N LYS A 488 -8.87 -11.08 32.51
CA LYS A 488 -9.50 -11.53 33.76
C LYS A 488 -8.78 -11.07 35.03
N SER A 489 -7.51 -10.67 34.92
CA SER A 489 -6.70 -10.13 36.03
C SER A 489 -6.75 -8.60 36.11
N GLY A 490 -7.48 -7.94 35.19
CA GLY A 490 -7.62 -6.50 35.11
C GLY A 490 -6.53 -5.80 34.29
N ASN A 491 -5.60 -6.53 33.66
CA ASN A 491 -4.55 -5.92 32.83
C ASN A 491 -5.15 -5.34 31.56
N LEU A 492 -4.72 -4.14 31.17
CA LEU A 492 -5.14 -3.50 29.92
C LEU A 492 -4.56 -4.25 28.71
N LEU A 493 -5.45 -4.79 27.89
CA LEU A 493 -5.12 -5.41 26.60
C LEU A 493 -5.10 -4.36 25.48
N GLY A 494 -6.05 -3.43 25.51
CA GLY A 494 -6.21 -2.40 24.49
C GLY A 494 -7.57 -1.73 24.58
N TYR A 495 -8.11 -1.34 23.44
CA TYR A 495 -9.35 -0.61 23.34
C TYR A 495 -10.19 -1.11 22.16
N SER A 496 -11.49 -0.92 22.24
CA SER A 496 -12.45 -1.13 21.15
C SER A 496 -13.34 0.09 20.99
N LEU A 497 -13.78 0.35 19.75
CA LEU A 497 -14.99 1.12 19.53
C LEU A 497 -16.15 0.37 20.23
N LEU A 498 -17.08 1.08 20.87
CA LEU A 498 -18.35 0.49 21.31
C LEU A 498 -19.31 0.36 20.11
N GLN A 499 -18.81 -0.31 19.07
CA GLN A 499 -19.43 -0.48 17.77
C GLN A 499 -18.81 -1.72 17.11
N GLU A 500 -19.66 -2.67 16.73
CA GLU A 500 -19.25 -3.85 15.96
C GLU A 500 -19.48 -3.56 14.48
N SER A 501 -18.40 -3.62 13.70
CA SER A 501 -18.44 -3.26 12.29
C SER A 501 -18.80 -4.42 11.39
N VAL A 502 -19.72 -4.20 10.45
CA VAL A 502 -20.24 -5.30 9.61
C VAL A 502 -19.22 -5.79 8.59
N ASP A 503 -18.33 -4.90 8.12
CA ASP A 503 -17.20 -5.30 7.30
C ASP A 503 -16.22 -6.18 8.09
N GLN A 504 -15.87 -5.80 9.31
CA GLN A 504 -15.00 -6.55 10.20
C GLN A 504 -15.57 -7.93 10.56
N ALA A 505 -16.85 -8.01 10.93
CA ALA A 505 -17.51 -9.29 11.18
C ALA A 505 -17.51 -10.19 9.93
N SER A 506 -17.70 -9.61 8.75
CA SER A 506 -17.64 -10.32 7.46
C SER A 506 -16.22 -10.79 7.12
N TYR A 507 -15.19 -10.01 7.42
CA TYR A 507 -13.80 -10.44 7.28
C TYR A 507 -13.45 -11.56 8.28
N MET A 508 -13.95 -11.50 9.51
CA MET A 508 -13.79 -12.59 10.48
C MET A 508 -14.54 -13.86 10.06
N TYR A 509 -15.71 -13.74 9.42
CA TYR A 509 -16.39 -14.87 8.77
C TYR A 509 -15.47 -15.53 7.72
N SER A 510 -14.89 -14.70 6.85
CA SER A 510 -13.97 -15.11 5.79
C SER A 510 -12.71 -15.79 6.34
N ASP A 511 -12.13 -15.23 7.41
CA ASP A 511 -10.98 -15.79 8.10
C ASP A 511 -11.27 -17.19 8.66
N ASN A 512 -12.38 -17.35 9.38
CA ASN A 512 -12.85 -18.66 9.83
C ASN A 512 -13.08 -19.64 8.67
N HIS A 513 -13.73 -19.19 7.60
CA HIS A 513 -14.01 -20.01 6.43
C HIS A 513 -12.71 -20.54 5.81
N TYR A 514 -11.74 -19.67 5.52
CA TYR A 514 -10.46 -20.08 4.93
C TYR A 514 -9.59 -20.88 5.89
N LEU A 515 -9.60 -20.59 7.20
CA LEU A 515 -8.92 -21.43 8.19
C LEU A 515 -9.50 -22.84 8.21
N ALA A 516 -10.81 -23.00 8.04
CA ALA A 516 -11.44 -24.32 7.96
C ALA A 516 -11.01 -25.10 6.69
N GLU A 517 -10.91 -24.40 5.56
CA GLU A 517 -10.42 -24.99 4.31
C GLU A 517 -8.95 -25.41 4.42
N MET A 518 -8.08 -24.52 4.91
CA MET A 518 -6.66 -24.83 5.13
C MET A 518 -6.50 -25.99 6.12
N ALA A 519 -7.24 -25.99 7.23
CA ALA A 519 -7.25 -27.09 8.19
C ALA A 519 -7.62 -28.42 7.51
N THR A 520 -8.64 -28.42 6.63
CA THR A 520 -9.02 -29.61 5.87
C THR A 520 -7.89 -30.07 4.95
N LEU A 521 -7.27 -29.14 4.21
CA LEU A 521 -6.16 -29.42 3.29
C LEU A 521 -4.90 -29.95 4.00
N LEU A 522 -4.70 -29.57 5.26
CA LEU A 522 -3.62 -29.97 6.15
C LEU A 522 -3.94 -31.20 7.01
N GLY A 523 -5.12 -31.81 6.86
CA GLY A 523 -5.50 -33.01 7.61
C GLY A 523 -5.86 -32.76 9.08
N LYS A 524 -6.44 -31.60 9.39
CA LYS A 524 -6.86 -31.14 10.73
C LYS A 524 -8.40 -31.02 10.83
N PRO A 525 -9.16 -32.14 10.77
CA PRO A 525 -10.62 -32.09 10.63
C PRO A 525 -11.36 -31.49 11.83
N GLU A 526 -10.87 -31.65 13.05
CA GLU A 526 -11.49 -31.06 14.25
C GLU A 526 -11.31 -29.53 14.29
N GLU A 527 -10.14 -29.03 13.92
CA GLU A 527 -9.90 -27.59 13.75
C GLU A 527 -10.80 -27.04 12.64
N ALA A 528 -10.91 -27.74 11.50
CA ALA A 528 -11.81 -27.36 10.41
C ALA A 528 -13.27 -27.29 10.85
N LYS A 529 -13.75 -28.26 11.63
CA LYS A 529 -15.10 -28.29 12.18
C LYS A 529 -15.35 -27.11 13.11
N ARG A 530 -14.41 -26.79 13.99
CA ARG A 530 -14.48 -25.62 14.88
C ARG A 530 -14.62 -24.32 14.09
N TYR A 531 -13.75 -24.09 13.12
CA TYR A 531 -13.77 -22.86 12.32
C TYR A 531 -15.06 -22.73 11.47
N ARG A 532 -15.60 -23.83 10.93
CA ARG A 532 -16.93 -23.79 10.26
C ARG A 532 -18.04 -23.37 11.21
N ALA A 533 -18.03 -23.85 12.46
CA ALA A 533 -19.03 -23.47 13.45
C ALA A 533 -18.92 -21.99 13.84
N LEU A 534 -17.71 -21.46 13.96
CA LEU A 534 -17.46 -20.03 14.21
C LEU A 534 -17.92 -19.17 13.02
N ALA A 535 -17.61 -19.56 11.79
CA ALA A 535 -18.10 -18.90 10.59
C ALA A 535 -19.64 -18.88 10.56
N GLN A 536 -20.30 -20.00 10.82
CA GLN A 536 -21.76 -20.06 10.85
C GLN A 536 -22.36 -19.11 11.91
N LYS A 537 -21.80 -19.10 13.12
CA LYS A 537 -22.23 -18.19 14.19
C LYS A 537 -22.12 -16.71 13.77
N LEU A 538 -21.03 -16.34 13.09
CA LEU A 538 -20.84 -14.98 12.58
C LEU A 538 -21.83 -14.65 11.48
N ALA A 539 -22.08 -15.56 10.53
CA ALA A 539 -23.09 -15.35 9.50
C ALA A 539 -24.49 -15.16 10.10
N ASP A 540 -24.87 -15.99 11.07
CA ASP A 540 -26.16 -15.87 11.76
C ASP A 540 -26.28 -14.51 12.46
N TYR A 541 -25.22 -14.06 13.13
CA TYR A 541 -25.16 -12.75 13.79
C TYR A 541 -25.26 -11.60 12.80
N ILE A 542 -24.47 -11.62 11.72
CA ILE A 542 -24.48 -10.58 10.67
C ILE A 542 -25.89 -10.45 10.09
N ASN A 543 -26.53 -11.56 9.72
CA ASN A 543 -27.87 -11.55 9.12
C ASN A 543 -28.98 -11.14 10.11
N THR A 544 -28.82 -11.45 11.39
CA THR A 544 -29.84 -11.13 12.42
C THR A 544 -29.70 -9.71 12.96
N CYS A 545 -28.46 -9.24 13.13
CA CYS A 545 -28.15 -8.04 13.91
C CYS A 545 -27.78 -6.85 13.05
N MET A 546 -27.11 -7.06 11.92
CA MET A 546 -26.51 -5.99 11.11
C MET A 546 -27.33 -5.64 9.88
N PHE A 547 -28.32 -6.46 9.48
CA PHE A 547 -29.22 -6.16 8.38
C PHE A 547 -30.43 -5.35 8.87
N ASP A 548 -30.75 -4.27 8.17
CA ASP A 548 -31.99 -3.52 8.36
C ASP A 548 -32.97 -3.79 7.21
N PRO A 549 -34.10 -4.47 7.45
CA PRO A 549 -35.08 -4.77 6.41
C PRO A 549 -35.78 -3.53 5.82
N GLN A 550 -35.83 -2.41 6.54
CA GLN A 550 -36.54 -1.20 6.07
C GLN A 550 -35.75 -0.50 4.96
N SER A 551 -34.45 -0.35 5.17
CA SER A 551 -33.51 0.26 4.20
C SER A 551 -32.88 -0.76 3.25
N LYS A 552 -33.14 -2.05 3.44
CA LYS A 552 -32.67 -3.17 2.61
C LYS A 552 -31.14 -3.29 2.57
N PHE A 553 -30.48 -3.00 3.68
CA PHE A 553 -29.03 -2.85 3.69
C PHE A 553 -28.41 -3.26 5.03
N TYR A 554 -27.11 -3.54 5.01
CA TYR A 554 -26.34 -3.86 6.21
C TYR A 554 -25.62 -2.63 6.77
N TYR A 555 -25.45 -2.59 8.09
CA TYR A 555 -24.79 -1.53 8.84
C TYR A 555 -24.02 -2.11 10.02
N ASP A 556 -23.04 -1.33 10.48
CA ASP A 556 -22.49 -1.49 11.82
C ASP A 556 -23.60 -1.40 12.88
N ILE A 557 -23.36 -2.00 14.05
CA ILE A 557 -24.24 -1.89 15.22
C ILE A 557 -23.48 -1.27 16.39
N ARG A 558 -24.19 -0.54 17.26
CA ARG A 558 -23.59 -0.07 18.52
C ARG A 558 -23.49 -1.23 19.52
N ILE A 559 -22.51 -1.18 20.40
CA ILE A 559 -22.55 -1.95 21.64
C ILE A 559 -23.33 -1.10 22.66
N GLU A 560 -24.60 -1.44 22.85
CA GLU A 560 -25.45 -0.76 23.82
C GLU A 560 -25.13 -1.21 25.25
N ALA A 561 -25.61 -0.45 26.24
CA ALA A 561 -25.36 -0.75 27.65
C ALA A 561 -25.91 -2.12 28.09
N GLN A 562 -26.93 -2.61 27.38
CA GLN A 562 -27.48 -3.96 27.51
C GLN A 562 -27.76 -4.48 26.10
N PRO A 563 -27.43 -5.76 25.80
CA PRO A 563 -27.80 -6.36 24.53
C PRO A 563 -29.31 -6.36 24.31
N LEU A 564 -29.71 -6.38 23.05
CA LEU A 564 -31.10 -6.56 22.66
C LEU A 564 -31.59 -7.97 23.01
N ALA A 565 -32.91 -8.15 23.10
CA ALA A 565 -33.51 -9.43 23.50
C ALA A 565 -33.18 -10.61 22.57
N ASN A 566 -32.83 -10.33 21.32
CA ASN A 566 -32.39 -11.31 20.32
C ASN A 566 -30.88 -11.64 20.39
N GLY A 567 -30.15 -11.07 21.37
CA GLY A 567 -28.72 -11.30 21.57
C GLY A 567 -27.79 -10.37 20.79
N CYS A 568 -28.32 -9.47 19.96
CA CYS A 568 -27.53 -8.46 19.26
C CYS A 568 -27.00 -7.41 20.24
N ALA A 569 -25.76 -6.94 20.06
CA ALA A 569 -25.16 -5.94 20.94
C ALA A 569 -25.89 -4.58 20.90
N GLY A 570 -26.58 -4.28 19.80
CA GLY A 570 -27.39 -3.08 19.62
C GLY A 570 -28.07 -3.07 18.26
N LYS A 571 -28.68 -1.93 17.92
CA LYS A 571 -29.38 -1.74 16.64
C LYS A 571 -28.43 -1.36 15.49
N PRO A 572 -28.77 -1.71 14.23
CA PRO A 572 -28.12 -1.16 13.04
C PRO A 572 -28.08 0.37 13.07
N ILE A 573 -26.92 0.96 12.75
CA ILE A 573 -26.69 2.41 12.74
C ILE A 573 -27.16 3.00 11.40
N VAL A 574 -28.45 2.87 11.12
CA VAL A 574 -29.07 3.29 9.85
C VAL A 574 -28.96 4.79 9.60
N GLU A 575 -28.94 5.58 10.67
CA GLU A 575 -28.97 7.04 10.64
C GLU A 575 -27.66 7.69 10.19
N ARG A 576 -26.56 6.93 10.15
CA ARG A 576 -25.28 7.39 9.56
C ARG A 576 -25.20 7.13 8.05
N GLY A 577 -26.25 6.55 7.47
CA GLY A 577 -26.34 6.29 6.04
C GLY A 577 -25.55 5.07 5.59
N LYS A 578 -25.68 4.74 4.30
CA LYS A 578 -25.10 3.54 3.69
C LYS A 578 -23.65 3.77 3.24
N GLY A 579 -22.80 2.78 3.44
CA GLY A 579 -21.44 2.73 2.92
C GLY A 579 -21.06 1.35 2.36
N PRO A 580 -19.81 1.18 1.89
CA PRO A 580 -19.34 -0.04 1.25
C PRO A 580 -19.28 -1.25 2.19
N GLU A 581 -19.26 -1.02 3.51
CA GLU A 581 -19.37 -2.08 4.50
C GLU A 581 -20.63 -2.92 4.30
N GLY A 582 -21.71 -2.35 3.76
CA GLY A 582 -22.97 -3.05 3.60
C GLY A 582 -22.98 -4.15 2.54
N TRP A 583 -22.03 -4.17 1.61
CA TRP A 583 -21.83 -5.30 0.69
C TRP A 583 -20.67 -6.22 1.10
N SER A 584 -20.00 -5.95 2.22
CA SER A 584 -18.98 -6.85 2.77
C SER A 584 -19.55 -8.25 3.11
N PRO A 585 -20.78 -8.39 3.66
CA PRO A 585 -21.39 -9.72 3.84
C PRO A 585 -21.56 -10.50 2.54
N LEU A 586 -21.81 -9.83 1.41
CA LEU A 586 -21.95 -10.47 0.10
C LEU A 586 -20.57 -10.88 -0.43
N PHE A 587 -19.60 -9.97 -0.42
CA PHE A 587 -18.23 -10.27 -0.82
C PHE A 587 -17.68 -11.49 -0.06
N ASN A 588 -17.81 -11.50 1.26
CA ASN A 588 -17.27 -12.56 2.11
C ASN A 588 -18.14 -13.83 2.14
N GLY A 589 -19.39 -13.78 1.66
CA GLY A 589 -20.28 -14.94 1.57
C GLY A 589 -21.06 -15.26 2.84
N ALA A 590 -21.17 -14.29 3.75
CA ALA A 590 -21.91 -14.40 5.00
C ALA A 590 -23.41 -14.09 4.83
N ALA A 591 -23.81 -13.35 3.79
CA ALA A 591 -25.19 -12.96 3.57
C ALA A 591 -26.10 -14.16 3.20
N THR A 592 -27.37 -14.10 3.58
CA THR A 592 -28.38 -14.95 2.94
C THR A 592 -28.67 -14.46 1.52
N GLN A 593 -29.20 -15.33 0.65
CA GLN A 593 -29.58 -14.94 -0.72
C GLN A 593 -30.58 -13.77 -0.71
N ALA A 594 -31.61 -13.82 0.14
CA ALA A 594 -32.64 -12.78 0.21
C ALA A 594 -32.07 -11.41 0.59
N HIS A 595 -31.19 -11.36 1.61
CA HIS A 595 -30.53 -10.11 1.99
C HIS A 595 -29.56 -9.64 0.91
N ALA A 596 -28.85 -10.55 0.23
CA ALA A 596 -27.98 -10.21 -0.88
C ALA A 596 -28.75 -9.56 -2.04
N ASP A 597 -29.90 -10.12 -2.42
CA ASP A 597 -30.76 -9.57 -3.47
C ASP A 597 -31.25 -8.15 -3.11
N ASP A 598 -31.63 -7.93 -1.85
CA ASP A 598 -32.02 -6.61 -1.33
C ASP A 598 -30.85 -5.60 -1.39
N VAL A 599 -29.66 -5.99 -0.94
CA VAL A 599 -28.45 -5.13 -1.00
C VAL A 599 -28.08 -4.79 -2.43
N ILE A 600 -28.12 -5.77 -3.34
CA ILE A 600 -27.78 -5.57 -4.76
C ILE A 600 -28.77 -4.59 -5.41
N SER A 601 -30.05 -4.64 -5.01
CA SER A 601 -31.03 -3.66 -5.49
C SER A 601 -30.67 -2.22 -5.10
N VAL A 602 -30.10 -2.02 -3.91
CA VAL A 602 -29.60 -0.72 -3.44
C VAL A 602 -28.30 -0.33 -4.15
N MET A 603 -27.39 -1.28 -4.38
CA MET A 603 -26.13 -1.05 -5.11
C MET A 603 -26.40 -0.56 -6.55
N LEU A 604 -27.47 -1.06 -7.18
CA LEU A 604 -27.87 -0.72 -8.54
C LEU A 604 -28.74 0.55 -8.65
N ASP A 605 -29.16 1.14 -7.53
CA ASP A 605 -29.95 2.36 -7.53
C ASP A 605 -29.07 3.59 -7.83
N ASN A 606 -29.45 4.36 -8.86
CA ASN A 606 -28.78 5.60 -9.27
C ASN A 606 -28.91 6.73 -8.24
N LYS A 607 -29.81 6.60 -7.27
CA LYS A 607 -29.94 7.50 -6.13
C LYS A 607 -29.07 7.10 -4.95
N GLU A 608 -28.40 5.95 -5.02
CA GLU A 608 -27.58 5.41 -3.94
C GLU A 608 -26.13 5.24 -4.40
N PHE A 609 -25.80 4.12 -5.03
CA PHE A 609 -24.41 3.77 -5.38
C PHE A 609 -24.16 3.62 -6.88
N ASN A 610 -25.18 3.55 -7.74
CA ASN A 610 -24.99 3.46 -9.19
C ASN A 610 -24.75 4.83 -9.82
N THR A 611 -23.68 5.48 -9.36
CA THR A 611 -23.21 6.80 -9.80
C THR A 611 -22.45 6.71 -11.13
N PHE A 612 -21.95 7.85 -11.63
CA PHE A 612 -21.17 7.90 -12.89
C PHE A 612 -19.97 6.95 -12.86
N VAL A 613 -19.18 6.97 -11.79
CA VAL A 613 -18.33 5.84 -11.39
C VAL A 613 -19.02 5.19 -10.19
N PRO A 614 -19.53 3.96 -10.29
CA PRO A 614 -20.41 3.37 -9.28
C PRO A 614 -19.66 2.80 -8.06
N LEU A 615 -20.43 2.48 -7.01
CA LEU A 615 -20.01 1.86 -5.75
C LEU A 615 -18.98 2.68 -4.97
N GLY A 616 -19.30 3.96 -4.74
CA GLY A 616 -18.53 4.87 -3.89
C GLY A 616 -18.55 4.50 -2.41
N THR A 617 -17.67 5.13 -1.64
CA THR A 617 -17.50 4.86 -0.20
C THR A 617 -18.61 5.42 0.70
N ALA A 618 -19.57 6.14 0.13
CA ALA A 618 -20.85 6.45 0.76
C ALA A 618 -21.90 6.61 -0.34
N ALA A 619 -23.14 6.18 -0.06
CA ALA A 619 -24.24 6.42 -0.98
C ALA A 619 -24.52 7.92 -1.12
N LEU A 620 -25.15 8.34 -2.24
CA LEU A 620 -25.57 9.73 -2.42
C LEU A 620 -26.55 10.20 -1.33
N THR A 621 -27.30 9.28 -0.70
CA THR A 621 -28.22 9.57 0.41
C THR A 621 -27.54 9.66 1.77
N ASN A 622 -26.26 9.30 1.88
CA ASN A 622 -25.55 9.33 3.15
C ASN A 622 -25.49 10.79 3.68
N PRO A 623 -25.86 11.08 4.94
CA PRO A 623 -25.86 12.45 5.45
C PRO A 623 -24.48 13.13 5.41
N ALA A 624 -23.41 12.35 5.43
CA ALA A 624 -22.03 12.82 5.36
C ALA A 624 -21.40 12.67 3.96
N PHE A 625 -22.21 12.43 2.91
CA PHE A 625 -21.71 12.29 1.55
C PHE A 625 -21.00 13.55 1.06
N GLY A 626 -19.82 13.35 0.46
CA GLY A 626 -19.15 14.35 -0.35
C GLY A 626 -18.36 13.68 -1.46
N ALA A 627 -18.60 14.09 -2.71
CA ALA A 627 -18.01 13.46 -3.89
C ALA A 627 -16.47 13.52 -3.95
N ASP A 628 -15.85 14.44 -3.22
CA ASP A 628 -14.39 14.60 -3.12
C ASP A 628 -13.81 14.14 -1.78
N ILE A 629 -14.58 13.45 -0.95
CA ILE A 629 -14.15 12.94 0.36
C ILE A 629 -13.74 11.47 0.26
N TYR A 630 -12.55 11.12 0.77
CA TYR A 630 -11.89 9.82 0.57
C TYR A 630 -12.77 8.63 0.95
N TRP A 631 -13.28 8.58 2.19
CA TRP A 631 -14.14 7.48 2.65
C TRP A 631 -15.60 7.86 2.87
N ARG A 632 -16.06 8.97 2.26
CA ARG A 632 -17.47 9.41 2.30
C ARG A 632 -18.02 9.80 0.93
N GLY A 633 -17.53 9.16 -0.13
CA GLY A 633 -18.10 9.32 -1.48
C GLY A 633 -17.19 8.82 -2.59
N ARG A 634 -15.88 9.06 -2.49
CA ARG A 634 -14.92 8.62 -3.53
C ARG A 634 -14.94 7.11 -3.71
N VAL A 635 -14.73 6.67 -4.94
CA VAL A 635 -14.72 5.26 -5.34
C VAL A 635 -13.30 4.73 -5.28
N TRP A 636 -13.07 3.71 -4.47
CA TRP A 636 -11.82 2.97 -4.43
C TRP A 636 -11.99 1.63 -5.14
N VAL A 637 -10.95 1.22 -5.88
CA VAL A 637 -11.05 0.05 -6.78
C VAL A 637 -11.25 -1.26 -6.01
N ASP A 638 -10.73 -1.35 -4.78
CA ASP A 638 -10.95 -2.50 -3.90
C ASP A 638 -12.41 -2.62 -3.48
N GLN A 639 -13.01 -1.55 -2.94
CA GLN A 639 -14.42 -1.57 -2.51
C GLN A 639 -15.37 -1.81 -3.68
N PHE A 640 -15.06 -1.23 -4.84
CA PHE A 640 -15.76 -1.50 -6.09
C PHE A 640 -15.67 -2.98 -6.45
N TRP A 641 -14.47 -3.55 -6.52
CA TRP A 641 -14.29 -4.96 -6.86
C TRP A 641 -14.94 -5.91 -5.84
N PHE A 642 -14.87 -5.62 -4.54
CA PHE A 642 -15.59 -6.38 -3.50
C PHE A 642 -17.10 -6.40 -3.77
N GLY A 643 -17.67 -5.26 -4.17
CA GLY A 643 -19.08 -5.18 -4.58
C GLY A 643 -19.39 -6.09 -5.77
N LEU A 644 -18.58 -6.05 -6.83
CA LEU A 644 -18.76 -6.89 -8.02
C LEU A 644 -18.65 -8.38 -7.70
N LYS A 645 -17.68 -8.76 -6.86
CA LYS A 645 -17.54 -10.14 -6.37
C LYS A 645 -18.72 -10.59 -5.53
N GLY A 646 -19.23 -9.70 -4.65
CA GLY A 646 -20.44 -9.96 -3.89
C GLY A 646 -21.63 -10.20 -4.81
N MET A 647 -21.84 -9.33 -5.81
CA MET A 647 -22.89 -9.50 -6.82
C MET A 647 -22.76 -10.84 -7.57
N GLU A 648 -21.58 -11.16 -8.09
CA GLU A 648 -21.32 -12.41 -8.79
C GLU A 648 -21.60 -13.63 -7.91
N ARG A 649 -21.12 -13.63 -6.66
CA ARG A 649 -21.27 -14.74 -5.71
C ARG A 649 -22.73 -15.09 -5.44
N TYR A 650 -23.64 -14.11 -5.57
CA TYR A 650 -25.07 -14.28 -5.35
C TYR A 650 -25.89 -14.28 -6.64
N GLY A 651 -25.26 -14.53 -7.80
CA GLY A 651 -25.96 -14.80 -9.06
C GLY A 651 -26.14 -13.60 -10.00
N HIS A 652 -25.65 -12.42 -9.64
CA HIS A 652 -25.82 -11.15 -10.39
C HIS A 652 -24.57 -10.78 -11.20
N ARG A 653 -23.99 -11.77 -11.89
CA ARG A 653 -22.75 -11.57 -12.67
C ARG A 653 -22.96 -10.61 -13.85
N GLU A 654 -24.12 -10.62 -14.51
CA GLU A 654 -24.36 -9.75 -15.66
C GLU A 654 -24.44 -8.27 -15.24
N GLU A 655 -25.08 -7.97 -14.11
CA GLU A 655 -25.12 -6.64 -13.51
C GLU A 655 -23.72 -6.19 -13.08
N ALA A 656 -22.93 -7.09 -12.48
CA ALA A 656 -21.53 -6.80 -12.13
C ALA A 656 -20.69 -6.46 -13.38
N LEU A 657 -20.90 -7.16 -14.50
CA LEU A 657 -20.24 -6.87 -15.78
C LEU A 657 -20.67 -5.53 -16.37
N GLN A 658 -21.93 -5.13 -16.20
CA GLN A 658 -22.40 -3.80 -16.60
C GLN A 658 -21.70 -2.70 -15.80
N LEU A 659 -21.59 -2.85 -14.47
CA LEU A 659 -20.87 -1.90 -13.61
C LEU A 659 -19.38 -1.87 -13.93
N ALA A 660 -18.74 -3.01 -14.19
CA ALA A 660 -17.34 -3.08 -14.65
C ALA A 660 -17.14 -2.31 -15.96
N GLY A 661 -18.07 -2.47 -16.91
CA GLY A 661 -18.07 -1.72 -18.16
C GLY A 661 -18.25 -0.22 -17.96
N ALA A 662 -19.15 0.19 -17.04
CA ALA A 662 -19.34 1.60 -16.68
C ALA A 662 -18.07 2.19 -16.05
N PHE A 663 -17.47 1.49 -15.08
CA PHE A 663 -16.19 1.87 -14.49
C PHE A 663 -15.11 2.05 -15.56
N PHE A 664 -14.93 1.08 -16.46
CA PHE A 664 -13.91 1.16 -17.49
C PHE A 664 -14.07 2.38 -18.43
N ARG A 665 -15.31 2.76 -18.74
CA ARG A 665 -15.61 3.93 -19.58
C ARG A 665 -15.45 5.25 -18.85
N HIS A 666 -15.76 5.29 -17.55
CA HIS A 666 -15.96 6.55 -16.82
C HIS A 666 -14.83 6.89 -15.85
N ALA A 667 -14.03 5.92 -15.41
CA ALA A 667 -12.84 6.15 -14.60
C ALA A 667 -11.76 6.86 -15.43
N ARG A 668 -11.61 8.18 -15.23
CA ARG A 668 -10.68 9.00 -16.04
C ARG A 668 -9.25 8.52 -15.86
N GLY A 669 -8.45 8.60 -16.92
CA GLY A 669 -7.04 8.23 -16.90
C GLY A 669 -6.76 6.72 -16.93
N LEU A 670 -7.79 5.86 -16.89
CA LEU A 670 -7.59 4.41 -16.89
C LEU A 670 -6.85 3.93 -18.14
N THR A 671 -7.29 4.38 -19.32
CA THR A 671 -6.71 4.04 -20.64
C THR A 671 -5.59 5.00 -21.10
N SER A 672 -5.29 6.05 -20.32
CA SER A 672 -4.16 6.95 -20.63
C SER A 672 -2.83 6.32 -20.22
N ASP A 673 -1.73 7.04 -20.40
CA ASP A 673 -0.38 6.69 -19.97
C ASP A 673 -0.03 7.18 -18.55
N GLY A 674 -0.96 7.85 -17.87
CA GLY A 674 -0.77 8.31 -16.48
C GLY A 674 -0.65 7.16 -15.47
N PRO A 675 0.00 7.42 -14.32
CA PRO A 675 0.13 6.43 -13.25
C PRO A 675 -1.22 6.11 -12.61
N ILE A 676 -1.35 4.88 -12.08
CA ILE A 676 -2.51 4.47 -11.29
C ILE A 676 -2.52 5.28 -9.98
N GLN A 677 -3.69 5.82 -9.61
CA GLN A 677 -3.90 6.55 -8.34
C GLN A 677 -4.85 5.77 -7.42
N GLU A 678 -5.21 6.36 -6.29
CA GLU A 678 -5.98 5.70 -5.22
C GLU A 678 -7.46 5.56 -5.56
N ASN A 679 -8.13 6.66 -5.95
CA ASN A 679 -9.60 6.72 -5.96
C ASN A 679 -10.16 7.73 -6.98
N TYR A 680 -11.48 7.66 -7.19
CA TYR A 680 -12.21 8.44 -8.19
C TYR A 680 -13.38 9.22 -7.58
N ASN A 681 -13.61 10.44 -8.03
CA ASN A 681 -14.85 11.15 -7.72
C ASN A 681 -16.03 10.40 -8.38
N PRO A 682 -17.09 10.03 -7.64
CA PRO A 682 -18.18 9.17 -8.14
C PRO A 682 -19.04 9.86 -9.20
N LEU A 683 -19.03 11.20 -9.25
CA LEU A 683 -19.87 12.00 -10.15
C LEU A 683 -19.14 12.41 -11.43
N THR A 684 -17.80 12.48 -11.40
CA THR A 684 -17.01 13.02 -12.52
C THR A 684 -15.97 12.05 -13.05
N GLY A 685 -15.58 11.03 -12.27
CA GLY A 685 -14.49 10.11 -12.57
C GLY A 685 -13.09 10.71 -12.38
N ALA A 686 -12.96 11.90 -11.78
CA ALA A 686 -11.66 12.53 -11.55
C ALA A 686 -10.82 11.76 -10.50
N GLN A 687 -9.56 11.48 -10.84
CA GLN A 687 -8.62 10.74 -9.98
C GLN A 687 -8.03 11.62 -8.86
N GLN A 688 -7.67 10.99 -7.75
CA GLN A 688 -6.89 11.59 -6.66
C GLN A 688 -6.08 10.51 -5.92
N GLY A 689 -5.05 10.94 -5.20
CA GLY A 689 -4.21 10.11 -4.35
C GLY A 689 -2.78 9.95 -4.88
N ALA A 690 -1.98 9.16 -4.17
CA ALA A 690 -0.62 8.84 -4.54
C ALA A 690 -0.57 8.19 -5.94
N PRO A 691 0.35 8.63 -6.81
CA PRO A 691 0.60 7.93 -8.07
C PRO A 691 1.24 6.56 -7.80
N ASN A 692 1.16 5.67 -8.79
CA ASN A 692 1.70 4.32 -8.75
C ASN A 692 1.15 3.49 -7.58
N PHE A 693 -0.16 3.58 -7.32
CA PHE A 693 -0.75 2.97 -6.13
C PHE A 693 -1.05 1.47 -6.27
N SER A 694 -0.50 0.67 -5.35
CA SER A 694 -0.45 -0.78 -5.41
C SER A 694 -1.80 -1.46 -5.31
N TRP A 695 -2.65 -1.14 -4.33
CA TRP A 695 -3.91 -1.89 -4.22
C TRP A 695 -4.87 -1.56 -5.37
N SER A 696 -4.75 -0.37 -5.95
CA SER A 696 -5.53 0.01 -7.13
C SER A 696 -5.04 -0.78 -8.32
N ALA A 697 -3.72 -0.91 -8.50
CA ALA A 697 -3.13 -1.81 -9.48
C ALA A 697 -3.60 -3.26 -9.28
N ALA A 698 -3.59 -3.76 -8.04
CA ALA A 698 -4.04 -5.11 -7.72
C ALA A 698 -5.50 -5.34 -8.16
N HIS A 699 -6.43 -4.47 -7.78
CA HIS A 699 -7.84 -4.67 -8.15
C HIS A 699 -8.15 -4.32 -9.60
N LEU A 700 -7.39 -3.42 -10.24
CA LEU A 700 -7.48 -3.24 -11.69
C LEU A 700 -7.04 -4.50 -12.44
N TYR A 701 -6.03 -5.21 -11.94
CA TYR A 701 -5.62 -6.51 -12.46
C TYR A 701 -6.71 -7.58 -12.22
N MET A 702 -7.33 -7.61 -11.02
CA MET A 702 -8.44 -8.54 -10.74
C MET A 702 -9.67 -8.24 -11.61
N LEU A 703 -10.02 -6.97 -11.83
CA LEU A 703 -11.06 -6.56 -12.77
C LEU A 703 -10.75 -7.01 -14.20
N TYR A 704 -9.49 -6.87 -14.65
CA TYR A 704 -9.05 -7.43 -15.92
C TYR A 704 -9.26 -8.95 -15.98
N ASN A 705 -8.90 -9.67 -14.93
CA ASN A 705 -8.95 -11.12 -14.92
C ASN A 705 -10.39 -11.66 -14.90
N GLU A 706 -11.33 -10.95 -14.28
CA GLU A 706 -12.64 -11.52 -13.92
C GLU A 706 -13.86 -10.84 -14.56
N PHE A 707 -13.76 -9.55 -14.90
CA PHE A 707 -14.93 -8.73 -15.28
C PHE A 707 -14.77 -7.92 -16.56
N PHE A 708 -13.57 -7.49 -16.94
CA PHE A 708 -13.38 -6.77 -18.20
C PHE A 708 -13.50 -7.71 -19.39
N ARG A 709 -14.37 -7.35 -20.33
CA ARG A 709 -14.58 -8.05 -21.60
C ARG A 709 -14.90 -7.06 -22.73
N LYS A 710 -14.81 -7.55 -23.97
CA LYS A 710 -15.10 -6.82 -25.21
C LYS A 710 -16.53 -6.30 -25.31
#